data_AF-A0A9X3N644-F1
#
_entry.id   AF-A0A9X3N644-F1
#
_cell.length_a   1.000
_cell.length_b   1.000
_cell.length_c   1.000
_cell.angle_alpha   90.00
_cell.angle_beta   90.00
_cell.angle_gamma   90.00
#
_symmetry.space_group_name_H-M   'P 1'
#
loop_
_entity.id
_entity.type
_entity.pdbx_description
1 polymer ?
#
loop_
_entity_poly.entity_id
_entity_poly.type
_entity_poly.pdbx_seq_one_letter_code
_entity_poly.pdbx_strand_id
1 'polypeptide(L)'
;MTTRSPRRRLLLLLAAALLAVVVGAFFQLTGALGGVERAGYDARFDVRGDRDAPDDVVVIGIDERTVQGDDWPIGRDRYAKAIEELSRAGAGVIVMDVQITEASDDPEADSALISAVKAAGRPVVMATTETDGNGKTAIFGGGKELIDSRAIPASSLMQPDDDGVFRKITAEVGKLQTVMVAAASRKLGRPIVVPGGEDGALVDFSGPQDTFDHVSLAAVEAGAFDPAAVRGKVAVIGVTDTFANTLGDVHATPVDEALPGAEIQAATITTALTGFPLRDAPVWTVWLAIVLLAVAAPLTAARWGPFFGVVAGLLALALYAVVAQIAFNRGDVLLLVPPGAAGITAMAATAALVQGTRPVWVDRFLDRVSPSRGGNRRTHRLRALLLLSAAFLTVTIPLLMEATGVLKRLELSTVDTRFSVRGTTGPPPDVVLVGFDDVTFNDLQEQWPLDRKHHAEAITQLKQAGAKVIAYDVQFTEPSDNEESDDKLYLAVQEAGNVVLSTTEVGVGGTTSIFGGGEALKESRATPGSTNYAADADGRLRRMAYTLDGLETFPLAAVRRATGRAPVLPPGDSAWVNFPGGTDTVRQLSFSDVLAGRFPASAVRGKIVVVGSTATSLQDFHRTATSGDALMPGAELQADSIQTVLDGFPLRPAPTWLNVLFVIVLGALAPLAALRLRVSLAVGAGLLALAAFVVAAQVAFENGTIYTVVYPILAAGAGLLATGAIHGVTVAFEREQARDAFARFVPEAVVDQVLADADGVRLGGVRGEATVMFSDLRGFTSFSETLEPERVIESLNKYLTEMSEAILDHGGTLVAYMGDGIMAVFGAPLKQEDHADRALEAARDMLGRMDGFNGWLREQGLHDGFKMGIGLNSGAVMSGNVGSERRLEYTALGDTTNTAARLEGMTKGTPHQLYISDTTKQALTRPVDDIVEVGEAEVRGRKAKVKLWSLRDGDAPAPLTEPSQRVEA
;
A
#
# COMPACT_ATOMS: atom_id res chain seq x y z
N MET A 1 34.06 20.31 -16.43
CA MET A 1 32.68 20.55 -16.91
C MET A 1 31.79 20.84 -15.70
N THR A 2 31.21 22.02 -15.70
CA THR A 2 30.18 22.59 -14.84
C THR A 2 29.52 21.64 -13.83
N THR A 3 29.72 21.96 -12.55
CA THR A 3 28.68 21.94 -11.51
C THR A 3 27.30 21.64 -12.09
N ARG A 4 26.70 20.49 -11.74
CA ARG A 4 25.28 20.26 -12.03
C ARG A 4 24.54 21.46 -11.46
N SER A 5 24.11 22.38 -12.33
CA SER A 5 23.65 23.68 -11.88
C SER A 5 22.52 23.46 -10.87
N PRO A 6 22.46 24.23 -9.75
CA PRO A 6 21.36 24.14 -8.80
C PRO A 6 20.00 24.22 -9.51
N ARG A 7 19.95 24.92 -10.66
CA ARG A 7 18.82 24.96 -11.58
C ARG A 7 18.43 23.60 -12.16
N ARG A 8 19.37 22.78 -12.67
CA ARG A 8 19.05 21.45 -13.24
C ARG A 8 18.60 20.47 -12.15
N ARG A 9 19.20 20.51 -10.96
CA ARG A 9 18.77 19.69 -9.82
C ARG A 9 17.37 20.07 -9.36
N LEU A 10 17.10 21.38 -9.27
CA LEU A 10 15.78 21.90 -8.97
C LEU A 10 14.75 21.48 -10.04
N LEU A 11 15.10 21.58 -11.33
CA LEU A 11 14.22 21.15 -12.43
C LEU A 11 13.87 19.66 -12.36
N LEU A 12 14.82 18.79 -12.01
CA LEU A 12 14.55 17.36 -11.85
C LEU A 12 13.65 17.07 -10.64
N LEU A 13 13.85 17.76 -9.53
CA LEU A 13 12.99 17.64 -8.34
C LEU A 13 11.58 18.20 -8.59
N LEU A 14 11.47 19.28 -9.37
CA LEU A 14 10.18 19.80 -9.84
C LEU A 14 9.49 18.82 -10.80
N ALA A 15 10.23 18.17 -11.69
CA ALA A 15 9.70 17.13 -12.57
C ALA A 15 9.22 15.90 -11.77
N ALA A 16 9.93 15.51 -10.71
CA ALA A 16 9.52 14.46 -9.79
C ALA A 16 8.22 14.80 -9.06
N ALA A 17 8.11 16.03 -8.54
CA ALA A 17 6.89 16.52 -7.90
C ALA A 17 5.73 16.56 -8.89
N LEU A 18 5.96 17.03 -10.13
CA LEU A 18 4.94 17.06 -11.18
C LEU A 18 4.45 15.65 -11.53
N LEU A 19 5.36 14.69 -11.70
CA LEU A 19 5.01 13.29 -11.94
C LEU A 19 4.15 12.72 -10.80
N ALA A 20 4.54 12.98 -9.55
CA ALA A 20 3.78 12.56 -8.38
C ALA A 20 2.37 13.16 -8.34
N VAL A 21 2.21 14.44 -8.69
CA VAL A 21 0.89 15.08 -8.82
C VAL A 21 0.08 14.42 -9.93
N VAL A 22 0.68 14.13 -11.09
CA VAL A 22 -0.01 13.45 -12.21
C VAL A 22 -0.49 12.06 -11.81
N VAL A 23 0.32 11.29 -11.06
CA VAL A 23 -0.07 9.96 -10.57
C VAL A 23 -1.20 10.07 -9.53
N GLY A 24 -1.11 11.00 -8.58
CA GLY A 24 -2.21 11.26 -7.64
C GLY A 24 -3.50 11.67 -8.34
N ALA A 25 -3.40 12.55 -9.34
CA ALA A 25 -4.50 12.99 -10.19
C ALA A 25 -5.14 11.83 -10.96
N PHE A 26 -4.31 10.92 -11.50
CA PHE A 26 -4.79 9.74 -12.20
C PHE A 26 -5.69 8.88 -11.30
N PHE A 27 -5.25 8.56 -10.08
CA PHE A 27 -6.06 7.78 -9.14
C PHE A 27 -7.33 8.52 -8.71
N GLN A 28 -7.25 9.83 -8.49
CA GLN A 28 -8.42 10.64 -8.16
C GLN A 28 -9.47 10.68 -9.28
N LEU A 29 -9.05 10.80 -10.53
CA LEU A 29 -9.94 10.96 -11.68
C LEU A 29 -10.52 9.64 -12.18
N THR A 30 -9.77 8.54 -12.02
CA THR A 30 -10.18 7.22 -12.50
C THR A 30 -10.87 6.36 -11.45
N GLY A 31 -10.68 6.66 -10.17
CA GLY A 31 -11.12 5.78 -9.09
C GLY A 31 -10.38 4.44 -9.04
N ALA A 32 -9.27 4.31 -9.80
CA ALA A 32 -8.45 3.10 -9.76
C ALA A 32 -7.98 2.84 -8.32
N LEU A 33 -8.03 1.58 -7.87
CA LEU A 33 -7.84 1.18 -6.48
C LEU A 33 -8.91 1.68 -5.49
N GLY A 34 -10.13 2.00 -5.95
CA GLY A 34 -11.26 2.35 -5.07
C GLY A 34 -11.55 1.31 -3.98
N GLY A 35 -11.32 0.02 -4.26
CA GLY A 35 -11.41 -1.04 -3.24
C GLY A 35 -10.39 -0.89 -2.11
N VAL A 36 -9.18 -0.39 -2.39
CA VAL A 36 -8.17 -0.11 -1.37
C VAL A 36 -8.57 1.10 -0.53
N GLU A 37 -9.21 2.09 -1.14
CA GLU A 37 -9.75 3.25 -0.43
C GLU A 37 -10.87 2.84 0.55
N ARG A 38 -11.81 2.00 0.11
CA ARG A 38 -12.87 1.45 0.97
C ARG A 38 -12.34 0.60 2.12
N ALA A 39 -11.36 -0.27 1.85
CA ALA A 39 -10.68 -1.01 2.93
C ALA A 39 -9.96 -0.08 3.92
N GLY A 40 -9.37 1.02 3.42
CA GLY A 40 -8.78 2.05 4.25
C GLY A 40 -9.81 2.84 5.07
N TYR A 41 -11.05 2.98 4.57
CA TYR A 41 -12.17 3.55 5.31
C TYR A 41 -12.62 2.62 6.44
N ASP A 42 -12.78 1.32 6.19
CA ASP A 42 -13.17 0.34 7.20
C ASP A 42 -12.16 0.27 8.34
N ALA A 43 -10.87 0.21 8.01
CA ALA A 43 -9.79 0.18 9.01
C ALA A 43 -9.80 1.39 9.97
N ARG A 44 -10.45 2.51 9.58
CA ARG A 44 -10.57 3.66 10.48
C ARG A 44 -11.59 3.43 11.59
N PHE A 45 -12.58 2.56 11.40
CA PHE A 45 -13.48 2.13 12.47
C PHE A 45 -12.72 1.31 13.50
N ASP A 46 -11.89 0.36 13.06
CA ASP A 46 -11.02 -0.42 13.96
C ASP A 46 -10.08 0.47 14.79
N VAL A 47 -9.47 1.48 14.15
CA VAL A 47 -8.56 2.42 14.83
C VAL A 47 -9.32 3.38 15.74
N ARG A 48 -10.54 3.79 15.37
CA ARG A 48 -11.40 4.63 16.20
C ARG A 48 -11.87 3.87 17.45
N GLY A 49 -12.08 2.56 17.32
CA GLY A 49 -12.66 1.70 18.33
C GLY A 49 -14.16 1.94 18.50
N ASP A 50 -14.75 1.09 19.33
CA ASP A 50 -16.18 1.09 19.62
C ASP A 50 -16.58 2.32 20.43
N ARG A 51 -17.79 2.81 20.19
CA ARG A 51 -18.44 3.92 20.89
C ARG A 51 -19.80 3.47 21.38
N ASP A 52 -20.22 4.03 22.50
CA ASP A 52 -21.60 3.86 22.97
C ASP A 52 -22.58 4.40 21.92
N ALA A 53 -23.60 3.60 21.59
CA ALA A 53 -24.68 4.05 20.73
C ALA A 53 -25.45 5.21 21.39
N PRO A 54 -25.85 6.24 20.63
CA PRO A 54 -26.75 7.28 21.10
C PRO A 54 -28.05 6.72 21.69
N ASP A 55 -28.43 7.24 22.86
CA ASP A 55 -29.59 6.83 23.67
C ASP A 55 -30.97 7.14 23.04
N ASP A 56 -31.02 7.54 21.77
CA ASP A 56 -32.25 7.89 21.04
C ASP A 56 -32.92 6.70 20.35
N VAL A 57 -32.22 5.56 20.23
CA VAL A 57 -32.69 4.34 19.55
C VAL A 57 -32.49 3.14 20.47
N VAL A 58 -33.45 2.22 20.47
CA VAL A 58 -33.42 0.96 21.22
C VAL A 58 -33.86 -0.17 20.30
N VAL A 59 -33.16 -1.29 20.35
CA VAL A 59 -33.52 -2.48 19.58
C VAL A 59 -34.41 -3.38 20.43
N ILE A 60 -35.54 -3.77 19.86
CA ILE A 60 -36.48 -4.71 20.44
C ILE A 60 -36.27 -6.05 19.71
N GLY A 61 -35.38 -6.86 20.27
CA GLY A 61 -34.88 -8.06 19.60
C GLY A 61 -35.89 -9.20 19.60
N ILE A 62 -36.18 -9.72 18.40
CA ILE A 62 -36.80 -11.03 18.23
C ILE A 62 -35.66 -12.06 18.35
N ASP A 63 -35.40 -12.43 19.60
CA ASP A 63 -34.33 -13.33 20.00
C ASP A 63 -34.82 -14.79 20.13
N GLU A 64 -33.90 -15.72 20.44
CA GLU A 64 -34.24 -17.12 20.67
C GLU A 64 -35.32 -17.32 21.75
N ARG A 65 -35.40 -16.42 22.74
CA ARG A 65 -36.42 -16.47 23.80
C ARG A 65 -37.81 -16.11 23.28
N THR A 66 -37.86 -15.27 22.25
CA THR A 66 -39.09 -14.84 21.60
C THR A 66 -39.71 -15.98 20.81
N VAL A 67 -38.92 -16.77 20.09
CA VAL A 67 -39.37 -17.91 19.27
C VAL A 67 -39.33 -19.25 20.02
N GLN A 68 -38.99 -19.28 21.31
CA GLN A 68 -38.86 -20.53 22.06
C GLN A 68 -40.22 -21.25 22.22
N GLY A 69 -40.50 -22.19 21.32
CA GLY A 69 -41.71 -23.02 21.32
C GLY A 69 -42.79 -22.62 20.31
N ASP A 70 -42.54 -21.60 19.49
CA ASP A 70 -43.40 -21.16 18.38
C ASP A 70 -42.64 -21.28 17.04
N ASP A 71 -43.35 -21.50 15.93
CA ASP A 71 -42.77 -21.42 14.58
C ASP A 71 -42.52 -19.95 14.17
N TRP A 72 -41.51 -19.71 13.33
CA TRP A 72 -41.28 -18.42 12.68
C TRP A 72 -41.99 -18.41 11.31
N PRO A 73 -42.62 -17.30 10.89
CA PRO A 73 -42.74 -16.01 11.58
C PRO A 73 -43.72 -16.02 12.76
N ILE A 74 -43.41 -15.26 13.81
CA ILE A 74 -44.28 -15.18 15.00
C ILE A 74 -45.67 -14.60 14.68
N GLY A 75 -46.65 -14.94 15.52
CA GLY A 75 -48.05 -14.50 15.40
C GLY A 75 -48.23 -12.97 15.35
N ARG A 76 -49.23 -12.51 14.59
CA ARG A 76 -49.47 -11.06 14.36
C ARG A 76 -50.05 -10.37 15.60
N ASP A 77 -50.72 -11.15 16.46
CA ASP A 77 -51.18 -10.78 17.79
C ASP A 77 -50.01 -10.42 18.73
N ARG A 78 -48.86 -11.06 18.57
CA ARG A 78 -47.65 -10.79 19.35
C ARG A 78 -47.05 -9.44 18.98
N TYR A 79 -46.92 -9.14 17.68
CA TYR A 79 -46.55 -7.80 17.21
C TYR A 79 -47.54 -6.74 17.68
N ALA A 80 -48.85 -7.03 17.63
CA ALA A 80 -49.88 -6.13 18.14
C ALA A 80 -49.65 -5.79 19.62
N LYS A 81 -49.41 -6.81 20.45
CA LYS A 81 -49.14 -6.66 21.87
C LYS A 81 -47.85 -5.88 22.13
N ALA A 82 -46.78 -6.15 21.39
CA ALA A 82 -45.54 -5.39 21.50
C ALA A 82 -45.75 -3.91 21.16
N ILE A 83 -46.50 -3.61 20.08
CA ILE A 83 -46.86 -2.23 19.72
C ILE A 83 -47.66 -1.56 20.83
N GLU A 84 -48.63 -2.24 21.44
CA GLU A 84 -49.42 -1.70 22.56
C GLU A 84 -48.57 -1.41 23.80
N GLU A 85 -47.67 -2.31 24.17
CA GLU A 85 -46.79 -2.16 25.34
C GLU A 85 -45.74 -1.07 25.14
N LEU A 86 -45.07 -1.05 23.98
CA LEU A 86 -44.17 0.05 23.61
C LEU A 86 -44.93 1.37 23.54
N SER A 87 -46.17 1.33 23.06
CA SER A 87 -47.09 2.46 23.07
C SER A 87 -47.32 2.95 24.50
N ARG A 88 -47.70 2.07 25.42
CA ARG A 88 -47.94 2.44 26.82
C ARG A 88 -46.68 2.95 27.53
N ALA A 89 -45.51 2.39 27.22
CA ALA A 89 -44.23 2.77 27.80
C ALA A 89 -43.69 4.13 27.31
N GLY A 90 -44.22 4.62 26.19
CA GLY A 90 -43.94 5.97 25.69
C GLY A 90 -42.85 6.09 24.63
N ALA A 91 -42.50 5.02 23.90
CA ALA A 91 -41.75 5.08 22.63
C ALA A 91 -42.17 6.25 21.70
N GLY A 92 -41.22 6.99 21.17
CA GLY A 92 -41.48 8.12 20.28
C GLY A 92 -41.94 7.69 18.87
N VAL A 93 -41.26 6.67 18.33
CA VAL A 93 -41.57 6.03 17.04
C VAL A 93 -41.36 4.54 17.20
N ILE A 94 -42.22 3.72 16.60
CA ILE A 94 -42.05 2.27 16.54
C ILE A 94 -41.70 1.91 15.10
N VAL A 95 -40.61 1.19 14.90
CA VAL A 95 -40.16 0.69 13.60
C VAL A 95 -40.30 -0.82 13.63
N MET A 96 -40.94 -1.39 12.62
CA MET A 96 -41.00 -2.83 12.40
C MET A 96 -40.10 -3.18 11.23
N ASP A 97 -38.94 -3.75 11.53
CA ASP A 97 -37.98 -4.30 10.58
C ASP A 97 -38.26 -5.80 10.35
N VAL A 98 -39.53 -6.10 10.10
CA VAL A 98 -40.02 -7.42 9.69
C VAL A 98 -41.00 -7.19 8.56
N GLN A 99 -40.78 -7.87 7.44
CA GLN A 99 -41.66 -7.78 6.29
C GLN A 99 -42.88 -8.67 6.49
N ILE A 100 -44.07 -8.12 6.26
CA ILE A 100 -45.31 -8.88 6.27
C ILE A 100 -45.99 -8.69 4.92
N THR A 101 -45.72 -9.62 4.01
CA THR A 101 -46.16 -9.57 2.61
C THR A 101 -47.53 -10.21 2.41
N GLU A 102 -47.88 -11.20 3.25
CA GLU A 102 -49.08 -12.04 3.13
C GLU A 102 -50.04 -11.85 4.31
N ALA A 103 -51.30 -12.24 4.09
CA ALA A 103 -52.31 -12.29 5.16
C ALA A 103 -52.00 -13.43 6.13
N SER A 104 -52.38 -13.27 7.41
CA SER A 104 -52.31 -14.35 8.39
C SER A 104 -53.44 -15.35 8.18
N ASP A 105 -53.17 -16.64 8.40
CA ASP A 105 -54.18 -17.72 8.46
C ASP A 105 -55.20 -17.50 9.59
N ASP A 106 -54.85 -16.65 10.55
CA ASP A 106 -55.74 -16.11 11.58
C ASP A 106 -56.12 -14.64 11.26
N PRO A 107 -57.31 -14.40 10.69
CA PRO A 107 -57.81 -13.05 10.43
C PRO A 107 -58.01 -12.21 11.70
N GLU A 108 -58.18 -12.82 12.87
CA GLU A 108 -58.29 -12.09 14.14
C GLU A 108 -56.93 -11.48 14.52
N ALA A 109 -55.83 -12.18 14.25
CA ALA A 109 -54.46 -11.69 14.49
C ALA A 109 -54.11 -10.50 13.59
N ASP A 110 -54.49 -10.53 12.30
CA ASP A 110 -54.33 -9.38 11.40
C ASP A 110 -55.16 -8.18 11.86
N SER A 111 -56.39 -8.43 12.29
CA SER A 111 -57.27 -7.39 12.86
C SER A 111 -56.68 -6.79 14.14
N ALA A 112 -56.07 -7.61 15.00
CA ALA A 112 -55.40 -7.18 16.21
C ALA A 112 -54.20 -6.26 15.90
N LEU A 113 -53.35 -6.64 14.94
CA LEU A 113 -52.21 -5.82 14.53
C LEU A 113 -52.66 -4.47 13.94
N ILE A 114 -53.65 -4.48 13.05
CA ILE A 114 -54.24 -3.25 12.49
C ILE A 114 -54.81 -2.36 13.60
N SER A 115 -55.49 -2.95 14.58
CA SER A 115 -56.09 -2.23 15.71
C SER A 115 -55.02 -1.62 16.62
N ALA A 116 -53.96 -2.37 16.92
CA ALA A 116 -52.82 -1.90 17.70
C ALA A 116 -52.12 -0.73 17.02
N VAL A 117 -51.86 -0.80 15.71
CA VAL A 117 -51.28 0.30 14.93
C VAL A 117 -52.17 1.55 14.98
N LYS A 118 -53.49 1.40 14.80
CA LYS A 118 -54.45 2.51 14.88
C LYS A 118 -54.49 3.14 16.27
N ALA A 119 -54.37 2.33 17.32
CA ALA A 119 -54.46 2.73 18.72
C ALA A 119 -53.13 3.22 19.31
N ALA A 120 -51.99 2.95 18.66
CA ALA A 120 -50.65 3.26 19.16
C ALA A 120 -50.45 4.75 19.52
N GLY A 121 -51.20 5.65 18.85
CA GLY A 121 -51.15 7.09 19.10
C GLY A 121 -49.80 7.73 18.76
N ARG A 122 -48.93 7.00 18.05
CA ARG A 122 -47.59 7.39 17.63
C ARG A 122 -47.28 6.84 16.23
N PRO A 123 -46.26 7.37 15.54
CA PRO A 123 -45.84 6.86 14.25
C PRO A 123 -45.36 5.40 14.36
N VAL A 124 -45.95 4.53 13.54
CA VAL A 124 -45.50 3.14 13.34
C VAL A 124 -45.00 3.03 11.90
N VAL A 125 -43.71 2.78 11.73
CA VAL A 125 -43.05 2.58 10.44
C VAL A 125 -42.96 1.08 10.19
N MET A 126 -43.42 0.60 9.03
CA MET A 126 -43.30 -0.80 8.63
C MET A 126 -42.37 -0.94 7.44
N ALA A 127 -41.40 -1.84 7.58
CA ALA A 127 -40.50 -2.26 6.52
C ALA A 127 -41.25 -2.98 5.40
N THR A 128 -40.86 -2.70 4.16
CA THR A 128 -41.39 -3.35 2.96
C THR A 128 -40.37 -3.26 1.82
N THR A 129 -40.36 -4.25 0.94
CA THR A 129 -39.47 -4.31 -0.23
C THR A 129 -40.23 -4.21 -1.55
N GLU A 130 -41.56 -4.30 -1.52
CA GLU A 130 -42.41 -4.41 -2.71
C GLU A 130 -43.26 -3.15 -2.97
N THR A 131 -43.23 -2.69 -4.22
CA THR A 131 -44.19 -1.71 -4.76
C THR A 131 -44.81 -2.27 -6.03
N ASP A 132 -46.13 -2.17 -6.19
CA ASP A 132 -46.80 -2.47 -7.45
C ASP A 132 -46.32 -1.52 -8.58
N GLY A 133 -46.61 -1.87 -9.84
CA GLY A 133 -46.25 -1.06 -11.02
C GLY A 133 -46.81 0.38 -11.03
N ASN A 134 -47.70 0.72 -10.09
CA ASN A 134 -48.23 2.07 -9.86
C ASN A 134 -47.58 2.80 -8.66
N GLY A 135 -46.76 2.11 -7.86
CA GLY A 135 -46.08 2.64 -6.69
C GLY A 135 -46.84 2.48 -5.37
N LYS A 136 -47.81 1.57 -5.29
CA LYS A 136 -48.45 1.18 -4.02
C LYS A 136 -47.74 -0.01 -3.40
N THR A 137 -47.51 0.04 -2.11
CA THR A 137 -46.81 -1.02 -1.35
C THR A 137 -47.64 -2.28 -1.18
N ALA A 138 -47.00 -3.43 -1.39
CA ALA A 138 -47.51 -4.73 -0.95
C ALA A 138 -47.01 -4.97 0.49
N ILE A 139 -47.89 -4.67 1.44
CA ILE A 139 -47.80 -5.13 2.83
C ILE A 139 -49.18 -5.72 3.08
N PHE A 140 -49.26 -7.03 3.29
CA PHE A 140 -50.47 -7.86 3.29
C PHE A 140 -51.25 -7.86 1.95
N GLY A 141 -51.19 -8.96 1.18
CA GLY A 141 -52.30 -9.49 0.36
C GLY A 141 -53.10 -8.54 -0.55
N GLY A 142 -52.53 -7.42 -0.98
CA GLY A 142 -53.22 -6.38 -1.75
C GLY A 142 -53.64 -5.12 -0.98
N GLY A 143 -52.76 -4.54 -0.15
CA GLY A 143 -52.57 -3.08 -0.02
C GLY A 143 -53.73 -2.21 0.47
N LYS A 144 -54.90 -2.74 0.84
CA LYS A 144 -56.06 -1.94 1.27
C LYS A 144 -56.19 -1.84 2.80
N GLU A 145 -55.79 -2.88 3.52
CA GLU A 145 -56.09 -3.02 4.96
C GLU A 145 -55.07 -2.31 5.86
N LEU A 146 -53.80 -2.21 5.44
CA LEU A 146 -52.78 -1.46 6.17
C LEU A 146 -52.78 0.05 5.87
N ILE A 147 -53.18 0.48 4.67
CA ILE A 147 -53.39 1.92 4.36
C ILE A 147 -54.46 2.51 5.29
N ASP A 148 -55.49 1.72 5.61
CA ASP A 148 -56.53 2.10 6.58
C ASP A 148 -56.02 2.10 8.04
N SER A 149 -54.84 1.51 8.34
CA SER A 149 -54.27 1.39 9.69
C SER A 149 -53.49 2.61 10.19
N ARG A 150 -53.12 3.55 9.31
CA ARG A 150 -52.18 4.67 9.57
C ARG A 150 -50.69 4.28 9.73
N ALA A 151 -50.32 3.03 9.46
CA ALA A 151 -48.90 2.66 9.33
C ALA A 151 -48.20 3.47 8.23
N ILE A 152 -46.90 3.68 8.39
CA ILE A 152 -46.04 4.37 7.43
C ILE A 152 -45.19 3.31 6.73
N PRO A 153 -45.47 2.98 5.47
CA PRO A 153 -44.62 2.06 4.71
C PRO A 153 -43.27 2.73 4.42
N ALA A 154 -42.18 1.99 4.61
CA ALA A 154 -40.83 2.45 4.31
C ALA A 154 -39.96 1.30 3.78
N SER A 155 -39.05 1.61 2.87
CA SER A 155 -38.16 0.61 2.30
C SER A 155 -37.09 0.20 3.30
N SER A 156 -37.01 -1.10 3.60
CA SER A 156 -35.89 -1.70 4.33
C SER A 156 -34.70 -2.03 3.42
N LEU A 157 -34.88 -1.92 2.09
CA LEU A 157 -33.80 -2.18 1.14
C LEU A 157 -32.67 -1.18 1.36
N MET A 158 -31.47 -1.73 1.50
CA MET A 158 -30.22 -1.00 1.48
C MET A 158 -29.37 -1.61 0.36
N GLN A 159 -28.61 -0.78 -0.34
CA GLN A 159 -27.66 -1.26 -1.33
C GLN A 159 -26.26 -1.28 -0.70
N PRO A 160 -25.60 -2.45 -0.61
CA PRO A 160 -24.21 -2.49 -0.21
C PRO A 160 -23.31 -1.90 -1.31
N ASP A 161 -22.10 -1.50 -0.95
CA ASP A 161 -21.08 -1.12 -1.93
C ASP A 161 -20.69 -2.33 -2.81
N ASP A 162 -19.87 -2.11 -3.85
CA ASP A 162 -19.39 -3.17 -4.78
C ASP A 162 -18.68 -4.34 -4.08
N ASP A 163 -18.22 -4.15 -2.85
CA ASP A 163 -17.58 -5.18 -2.03
C ASP A 163 -18.52 -5.87 -1.05
N GLY A 164 -19.82 -5.59 -1.08
CA GLY A 164 -20.83 -6.24 -0.24
C GLY A 164 -20.97 -5.64 1.16
N VAL A 165 -20.19 -4.61 1.49
CA VAL A 165 -20.23 -3.96 2.80
C VAL A 165 -21.19 -2.77 2.78
N PHE A 166 -22.07 -2.69 3.78
CA PHE A 166 -23.01 -1.59 3.95
C PHE A 166 -22.30 -0.39 4.57
N ARG A 167 -22.02 0.62 3.76
CA ARG A 167 -21.42 1.89 4.22
C ARG A 167 -22.33 3.08 4.03
N LYS A 168 -23.27 3.00 3.10
CA LYS A 168 -24.11 4.12 2.68
C LYS A 168 -25.59 3.80 2.76
N ILE A 169 -26.37 4.86 2.88
CA ILE A 169 -27.83 4.79 2.83
C ILE A 169 -28.41 5.92 1.99
N THR A 170 -29.43 5.62 1.20
CA THR A 170 -30.12 6.57 0.32
C THR A 170 -31.38 7.13 0.98
N ALA A 171 -31.91 8.22 0.40
CA ALA A 171 -33.17 8.80 0.87
C ALA A 171 -34.38 7.92 0.52
N GLU A 172 -34.34 7.35 -0.68
CA GLU A 172 -35.45 6.60 -1.28
C GLU A 172 -34.89 5.40 -2.04
N VAL A 173 -35.67 4.32 -2.09
CA VAL A 173 -35.44 3.15 -2.95
C VAL A 173 -36.73 2.91 -3.73
N GLY A 174 -36.63 2.92 -5.06
CA GLY A 174 -37.81 2.93 -5.92
C GLY A 174 -38.65 4.19 -5.72
N LYS A 175 -39.86 4.04 -5.16
CA LYS A 175 -40.79 5.15 -4.84
C LYS A 175 -41.01 5.33 -3.33
N LEU A 176 -40.27 4.61 -2.50
CA LEU A 176 -40.44 4.60 -1.05
C LEU A 176 -39.28 5.30 -0.35
N GLN A 177 -39.61 6.01 0.72
CA GLN A 177 -38.61 6.50 1.66
C GLN A 177 -37.97 5.32 2.39
N THR A 178 -36.68 5.39 2.68
CA THR A 178 -36.01 4.38 3.50
C THR A 178 -36.54 4.41 4.94
N VAL A 179 -36.48 3.27 5.64
CA VAL A 179 -36.88 3.14 7.06
C VAL A 179 -36.21 4.22 7.92
N MET A 180 -34.92 4.47 7.70
CA MET A 180 -34.16 5.56 8.30
C MET A 180 -34.88 6.92 8.15
N VAL A 181 -35.18 7.34 6.92
CA VAL A 181 -35.79 8.65 6.63
C VAL A 181 -37.18 8.75 7.26
N ALA A 182 -37.98 7.69 7.13
CA ALA A 182 -39.33 7.65 7.68
C ALA A 182 -39.31 7.78 9.22
N ALA A 183 -38.50 6.97 9.91
CA ALA A 183 -38.41 6.98 11.36
C ALA A 183 -37.83 8.30 11.91
N ALA A 184 -36.68 8.73 11.38
CA ALA A 184 -36.00 9.93 11.85
C ALA A 184 -36.81 11.21 11.58
N SER A 185 -37.49 11.32 10.43
CA SER A 185 -38.34 12.49 10.12
C SER A 185 -39.52 12.60 11.08
N ARG A 186 -40.08 11.46 11.52
CA ARG A 186 -41.21 11.41 12.46
C ARG A 186 -40.77 11.71 13.88
N LYS A 187 -39.62 11.18 14.29
CA LYS A 187 -39.01 11.46 15.60
C LYS A 187 -38.63 12.93 15.77
N LEU A 188 -38.07 13.58 14.73
CA LEU A 188 -37.68 15.00 14.79
C LEU A 188 -38.80 15.99 14.43
N GLY A 189 -39.92 15.51 13.86
CA GLY A 189 -41.02 16.36 13.40
C GLY A 189 -40.66 17.26 12.21
N ARG A 190 -39.62 16.92 11.44
CA ARG A 190 -39.17 17.65 10.25
C ARG A 190 -38.64 16.68 9.18
N PRO A 191 -38.71 17.02 7.88
CA PRO A 191 -38.13 16.19 6.83
C PRO A 191 -36.60 16.03 7.01
N ILE A 192 -36.10 14.80 6.84
CA ILE A 192 -34.68 14.51 6.72
C ILE A 192 -34.24 14.66 5.26
N VAL A 193 -33.10 15.32 5.04
CA VAL A 193 -32.45 15.40 3.74
C VAL A 193 -31.16 14.60 3.82
N VAL A 194 -31.06 13.53 3.03
CA VAL A 194 -29.87 12.69 2.96
C VAL A 194 -28.82 13.37 2.07
N PRO A 195 -27.60 13.63 2.57
CA PRO A 195 -26.49 14.12 1.75
C PRO A 195 -26.17 13.15 0.60
N GLY A 196 -25.65 13.66 -0.52
CA GLY A 196 -25.18 12.81 -1.63
C GLY A 196 -26.22 12.44 -2.70
N GLY A 197 -27.51 12.68 -2.46
CA GLY A 197 -28.55 12.42 -3.47
C GLY A 197 -28.71 10.92 -3.74
N GLU A 198 -28.56 10.51 -5.02
CA GLU A 198 -28.65 9.09 -5.43
C GLU A 198 -27.47 8.25 -4.89
N ASP A 199 -26.30 8.86 -4.65
CA ASP A 199 -25.10 8.17 -4.15
C ASP A 199 -25.19 7.81 -2.65
N GLY A 200 -26.19 8.35 -1.94
CA GLY A 200 -26.41 8.13 -0.51
C GLY A 200 -25.41 8.83 0.43
N ALA A 201 -25.63 8.68 1.73
CA ALA A 201 -24.80 9.22 2.80
C ALA A 201 -24.14 8.10 3.61
N LEU A 202 -22.91 8.36 4.10
CA LEU A 202 -22.18 7.41 4.94
C LEU A 202 -22.86 7.20 6.30
N VAL A 203 -22.89 5.95 6.73
CA VAL A 203 -23.43 5.52 8.03
C VAL A 203 -22.33 5.58 9.08
N ASP A 204 -22.61 6.22 10.22
CA ASP A 204 -21.66 6.30 11.33
C ASP A 204 -21.94 5.19 12.34
N PHE A 205 -21.42 3.99 12.07
CA PHE A 205 -21.54 2.85 12.96
C PHE A 205 -20.90 3.11 14.33
N SER A 206 -21.55 2.68 15.40
CA SER A 206 -21.06 2.90 16.77
C SER A 206 -20.10 1.80 17.21
N GLY A 207 -20.35 0.55 16.83
CA GLY A 207 -19.56 -0.63 17.16
C GLY A 207 -20.18 -1.89 16.55
N PRO A 208 -19.63 -3.08 16.87
CA PRO A 208 -20.13 -4.38 16.38
C PRO A 208 -21.52 -4.74 16.97
N GLN A 209 -21.99 -5.96 16.72
CA GLN A 209 -23.24 -6.47 17.31
C GLN A 209 -23.31 -6.23 18.83
N ASP A 210 -24.51 -6.01 19.36
CA ASP A 210 -24.80 -5.71 20.77
C ASP A 210 -24.34 -4.32 21.25
N THR A 211 -24.03 -3.40 20.33
CA THR A 211 -23.68 -2.02 20.70
C THR A 211 -24.90 -1.18 21.11
N PHE A 212 -26.09 -1.50 20.59
CA PHE A 212 -27.34 -0.83 20.95
C PHE A 212 -27.98 -1.44 22.20
N ASP A 213 -28.70 -0.63 22.96
CA ASP A 213 -29.55 -1.15 24.04
C ASP A 213 -30.58 -2.13 23.47
N HIS A 214 -30.60 -3.35 24.02
CA HIS A 214 -31.48 -4.43 23.59
C HIS A 214 -32.53 -4.76 24.64
N VAL A 215 -33.77 -4.94 24.19
CA VAL A 215 -34.88 -5.48 24.99
C VAL A 215 -35.55 -6.61 24.20
N SER A 216 -35.56 -7.83 24.74
CA SER A 216 -36.24 -8.96 24.11
C SER A 216 -37.73 -8.68 23.88
N LEU A 217 -38.26 -9.00 22.69
CA LEU A 217 -39.68 -8.87 22.36
C LEU A 217 -40.55 -9.64 23.36
N ALA A 218 -40.14 -10.85 23.76
CA ALA A 218 -40.84 -11.63 24.79
C ALA A 218 -40.99 -10.88 26.13
N ALA A 219 -39.97 -10.11 26.53
CA ALA A 219 -40.04 -9.29 27.73
C ALA A 219 -40.99 -8.10 27.55
N VAL A 220 -41.01 -7.49 26.37
CA VAL A 220 -41.96 -6.42 26.03
C VAL A 220 -43.40 -6.93 26.09
N GLU A 221 -43.69 -8.07 25.48
CA GLU A 221 -45.01 -8.73 25.48
C GLU A 221 -45.47 -9.12 26.88
N ALA A 222 -44.55 -9.50 27.76
CA ALA A 222 -44.85 -9.82 29.15
C ALA A 222 -45.01 -8.57 30.03
N GLY A 223 -44.75 -7.36 29.49
CA GLY A 223 -44.65 -6.13 30.28
C GLY A 223 -43.49 -6.15 31.29
N ALA A 224 -42.50 -7.01 31.07
CA ALA A 224 -41.39 -7.31 31.97
C ALA A 224 -40.09 -6.59 31.53
N PHE A 225 -40.20 -5.31 31.18
CA PHE A 225 -39.07 -4.45 30.81
C PHE A 225 -39.19 -3.08 31.49
N ASP A 226 -38.09 -2.34 31.60
CA ASP A 226 -38.11 -0.98 32.13
C ASP A 226 -38.70 0.00 31.09
N PRO A 227 -39.84 0.66 31.35
CA PRO A 227 -40.41 1.65 30.42
C PRO A 227 -39.47 2.82 30.13
N ALA A 228 -38.51 3.13 31.01
CA ALA A 228 -37.50 4.15 30.75
C ALA A 228 -36.60 3.79 29.56
N ALA A 229 -36.38 2.50 29.29
CA ALA A 229 -35.52 2.02 28.20
C ALA A 229 -36.04 2.41 26.81
N VAL A 230 -37.36 2.64 26.66
CA VAL A 230 -37.97 2.98 25.37
C VAL A 230 -38.59 4.38 25.33
N ARG A 231 -38.72 5.06 26.48
CA ARG A 231 -39.49 6.30 26.58
C ARG A 231 -38.90 7.41 25.70
N GLY A 232 -39.69 7.88 24.76
CA GLY A 232 -39.32 8.90 23.79
C GLY A 232 -38.42 8.39 22.67
N LYS A 233 -37.77 7.23 22.79
CA LYS A 233 -36.82 6.69 21.82
C LYS A 233 -37.50 6.13 20.56
N VAL A 234 -36.72 5.86 19.52
CA VAL A 234 -37.14 5.04 18.38
C VAL A 234 -36.94 3.58 18.77
N ALA A 235 -38.02 2.79 18.83
CA ALA A 235 -37.96 1.37 19.13
C ALA A 235 -37.98 0.57 17.82
N VAL A 236 -36.89 -0.13 17.51
CA VAL A 236 -36.74 -0.95 16.29
C VAL A 236 -37.00 -2.40 16.63
N ILE A 237 -38.13 -2.95 16.19
CA ILE A 237 -38.49 -4.36 16.34
C ILE A 237 -37.93 -5.11 15.14
N GLY A 238 -37.08 -6.11 15.37
CA GLY A 238 -36.51 -6.93 14.30
C GLY A 238 -35.73 -8.12 14.84
N VAL A 239 -35.27 -8.98 13.93
CA VAL A 239 -34.53 -10.19 14.27
C VAL A 239 -33.12 -9.84 14.75
N THR A 240 -32.67 -10.49 15.82
CA THR A 240 -31.36 -10.24 16.46
C THR A 240 -30.66 -11.56 16.78
N ASP A 241 -29.42 -11.48 17.28
CA ASP A 241 -28.64 -12.61 17.81
C ASP A 241 -28.31 -13.72 16.78
N THR A 242 -27.99 -14.91 17.29
CA THR A 242 -27.83 -16.16 16.51
C THR A 242 -29.04 -16.48 15.63
N PHE A 243 -30.22 -15.98 15.99
CA PHE A 243 -31.43 -16.17 15.20
C PHE A 243 -31.39 -15.38 13.88
N ALA A 244 -30.83 -14.17 13.86
CA ALA A 244 -30.61 -13.40 12.63
C ALA A 244 -29.69 -14.14 11.64
N ASN A 245 -28.64 -14.79 12.14
CA ASN A 245 -27.75 -15.62 11.33
C ASN A 245 -28.48 -16.81 10.69
N THR A 246 -29.47 -17.38 11.39
CA THR A 246 -30.26 -18.52 10.90
C THR A 246 -31.19 -18.11 9.76
N LEU A 247 -31.75 -16.90 9.83
CA LEU A 247 -32.63 -16.33 8.81
C LEU A 247 -31.88 -15.62 7.67
N GLY A 248 -30.55 -15.51 7.75
CA GLY A 248 -29.73 -14.80 6.77
C GLY A 248 -29.90 -13.28 6.78
N ASP A 249 -30.53 -12.71 7.83
CA ASP A 249 -30.73 -11.27 8.01
C ASP A 249 -29.52 -10.62 8.72
N VAL A 250 -28.34 -10.91 8.20
CA VAL A 250 -27.07 -10.36 8.67
C VAL A 250 -26.26 -9.82 7.50
N HIS A 251 -25.60 -8.70 7.72
CA HIS A 251 -24.83 -8.05 6.66
C HIS A 251 -23.48 -7.53 7.13
N ALA A 252 -22.52 -7.52 6.20
CA ALA A 252 -21.20 -6.98 6.46
C ALA A 252 -21.24 -5.44 6.55
N THR A 253 -20.59 -4.90 7.56
CA THR A 253 -20.43 -3.46 7.83
C THR A 253 -18.95 -3.15 8.11
N PRO A 254 -18.56 -1.86 8.18
CA PRO A 254 -17.20 -1.49 8.59
C PRO A 254 -16.79 -1.97 9.99
N VAL A 255 -17.74 -2.30 10.86
CA VAL A 255 -17.52 -2.65 12.27
C VAL A 255 -17.75 -4.13 12.60
N ASP A 256 -18.51 -4.83 11.76
CA ASP A 256 -18.85 -6.23 11.97
C ASP A 256 -19.05 -6.96 10.63
N GLU A 257 -18.66 -8.23 10.56
CA GLU A 257 -18.81 -9.07 9.37
C GLU A 257 -20.24 -9.60 9.22
N ALA A 258 -21.02 -9.65 10.30
CA ALA A 258 -22.39 -10.15 10.32
C ALA A 258 -23.26 -9.35 11.32
N LEU A 259 -23.55 -8.08 11.00
CA LEU A 259 -24.44 -7.25 11.82
C LEU A 259 -25.92 -7.54 11.48
N PRO A 260 -26.80 -7.80 12.46
CA PRO A 260 -28.23 -8.02 12.21
C PRO A 260 -28.91 -6.83 11.52
N GLY A 261 -29.88 -7.10 10.64
CA GLY A 261 -30.66 -6.09 9.92
C GLY A 261 -31.23 -5.00 10.84
N ALA A 262 -31.81 -5.42 11.97
CA ALA A 262 -32.37 -4.51 12.97
C ALA A 262 -31.35 -3.53 13.57
N GLU A 263 -30.10 -3.98 13.79
CA GLU A 263 -29.01 -3.14 14.28
C GLU A 263 -28.48 -2.20 13.20
N ILE A 264 -28.49 -2.61 11.94
CA ILE A 264 -28.16 -1.73 10.80
C ILE A 264 -29.22 -0.63 10.67
N GLN A 265 -30.52 -0.95 10.81
CA GLN A 265 -31.58 0.06 10.87
C GLN A 265 -31.37 1.00 12.06
N ALA A 266 -31.01 0.49 13.23
CA ALA A 266 -30.71 1.33 14.39
C ALA A 266 -29.52 2.28 14.12
N ALA A 267 -28.44 1.79 13.51
CA ALA A 267 -27.27 2.59 13.13
C ALA A 267 -27.59 3.68 12.10
N THR A 268 -28.41 3.36 11.10
CA THR A 268 -28.80 4.32 10.05
C THR A 268 -29.75 5.39 10.61
N ILE A 269 -30.77 5.01 11.39
CA ILE A 269 -31.67 5.94 12.08
C ILE A 269 -30.86 6.90 12.96
N THR A 270 -29.92 6.36 13.72
CA THR A 270 -29.04 7.16 14.59
C THR A 270 -28.19 8.14 13.80
N THR A 271 -27.64 7.71 12.66
CA THR A 271 -26.90 8.57 11.72
C THR A 271 -27.77 9.74 11.24
N ALA A 272 -29.05 9.49 10.92
CA ALA A 272 -29.97 10.54 10.51
C ALA A 272 -30.37 11.47 11.66
N LEU A 273 -30.60 10.95 12.87
CA LEU A 273 -30.93 11.75 14.05
C LEU A 273 -29.79 12.69 14.46
N THR A 274 -28.54 12.24 14.29
CA THR A 274 -27.33 13.04 14.57
C THR A 274 -26.92 13.96 13.42
N GLY A 275 -27.61 13.91 12.28
CA GLY A 275 -27.44 14.83 11.17
C GLY A 275 -26.28 14.48 10.21
N PHE A 276 -26.05 13.19 9.97
CA PHE A 276 -25.01 12.65 9.08
C PHE A 276 -23.62 13.18 9.47
N PRO A 277 -23.07 12.66 10.59
CA PRO A 277 -21.83 13.16 11.16
C PRO A 277 -20.62 12.85 10.27
N LEU A 278 -20.64 11.74 9.53
CA LEU A 278 -19.62 11.41 8.53
C LEU A 278 -19.94 12.05 7.18
N ARG A 279 -19.00 12.81 6.65
CA ARG A 279 -19.12 13.52 5.37
C ARG A 279 -17.82 13.43 4.59
N ASP A 280 -17.95 13.33 3.28
CA ASP A 280 -16.78 13.42 2.40
C ASP A 280 -16.13 14.79 2.54
N ALA A 281 -14.82 14.79 2.76
CA ALA A 281 -14.07 16.04 2.80
C ALA A 281 -14.16 16.74 1.44
N PRO A 282 -14.21 18.09 1.41
CA PRO A 282 -14.27 18.83 0.16
C PRO A 282 -13.14 18.43 -0.81
N VAL A 283 -13.44 18.29 -2.10
CA VAL A 283 -12.51 17.80 -3.13
C VAL A 283 -11.16 18.55 -3.13
N TRP A 284 -11.16 19.85 -2.80
CA TRP A 284 -9.93 20.64 -2.73
C TRP A 284 -8.94 20.16 -1.66
N THR A 285 -9.42 19.50 -0.59
CA THR A 285 -8.56 18.95 0.48
C THR A 285 -7.72 17.80 -0.04
N VAL A 286 -8.27 16.97 -0.92
CA VAL A 286 -7.56 15.86 -1.58
C VAL A 286 -6.49 16.40 -2.51
N TRP A 287 -6.81 17.41 -3.34
CA TRP A 287 -5.83 18.07 -4.21
C TRP A 287 -4.71 18.74 -3.42
N LEU A 288 -5.04 19.39 -2.31
CA LEU A 288 -4.06 19.98 -1.41
C LEU A 288 -3.13 18.90 -0.84
N ALA A 289 -3.67 17.77 -0.37
CA ALA A 289 -2.89 16.65 0.16
C ALA A 289 -1.98 16.00 -0.91
N ILE A 290 -2.49 15.79 -2.13
CA ILE A 290 -1.70 15.31 -3.28
C ILE A 290 -0.50 16.23 -3.49
N VAL A 291 -0.73 17.55 -3.56
CA VAL A 291 0.34 18.51 -3.78
C VAL A 291 1.33 18.46 -2.61
N LEU A 292 0.88 18.56 -1.37
CA LEU A 292 1.74 18.57 -0.19
C LEU A 292 2.64 17.33 -0.11
N LEU A 293 2.08 16.14 -0.31
CA LEU A 293 2.84 14.88 -0.31
C LEU A 293 3.77 14.76 -1.52
N ALA A 294 3.36 15.26 -2.68
CA ALA A 294 4.19 15.28 -3.89
C ALA A 294 5.43 16.16 -3.75
N VAL A 295 5.37 17.27 -3.00
CA VAL A 295 6.53 18.18 -2.82
C VAL A 295 7.35 17.88 -1.57
N ALA A 296 6.80 17.21 -0.55
CA ALA A 296 7.48 16.99 0.74
C ALA A 296 8.87 16.32 0.59
N ALA A 297 8.94 15.23 -0.19
CA ALA A 297 10.19 14.53 -0.44
C ALA A 297 11.16 15.32 -1.34
N PRO A 298 10.75 15.84 -2.52
CA PRO A 298 11.63 16.63 -3.38
C PRO A 298 12.16 17.91 -2.72
N LEU A 299 11.32 18.63 -1.97
CA LEU A 299 11.67 19.92 -1.36
C LEU A 299 12.69 19.72 -0.22
N THR A 300 12.46 18.72 0.63
CA THR A 300 13.43 18.35 1.67
C THR A 300 14.73 17.82 1.05
N ALA A 301 14.64 17.05 -0.04
CA ALA A 301 15.82 16.58 -0.76
C ALA A 301 16.62 17.70 -1.45
N ALA A 302 15.95 18.77 -1.89
CA ALA A 302 16.61 19.95 -2.43
C ALA A 302 17.48 20.64 -1.37
N ARG A 303 17.01 20.66 -0.12
CA ARG A 303 17.64 21.43 0.97
C ARG A 303 18.62 20.61 1.81
N TRP A 304 18.31 19.35 2.12
CA TRP A 304 19.03 18.49 3.06
C TRP A 304 19.50 17.15 2.47
N GLY A 305 19.13 16.85 1.23
CA GLY A 305 19.58 15.64 0.52
C GLY A 305 18.56 14.49 0.48
N PRO A 306 18.81 13.48 -0.38
CA PRO A 306 17.83 12.46 -0.80
C PRO A 306 17.29 11.61 0.34
N PHE A 307 18.18 11.17 1.24
CA PHE A 307 17.80 10.36 2.40
C PHE A 307 16.76 11.10 3.24
N PHE A 308 17.00 12.38 3.51
CA PHE A 308 16.06 13.22 4.23
C PHE A 308 14.80 13.54 3.43
N GLY A 309 14.88 13.59 2.11
CA GLY A 309 13.70 13.63 1.25
C GLY A 309 12.79 12.42 1.44
N VAL A 310 13.36 11.21 1.36
CA VAL A 310 12.60 9.97 1.58
C VAL A 310 12.04 9.90 3.00
N VAL A 311 12.85 10.22 4.01
CA VAL A 311 12.40 10.25 5.42
C VAL A 311 11.28 11.27 5.62
N ALA A 312 11.42 12.49 5.07
CA ALA A 312 10.38 13.51 5.16
C ALA A 312 9.11 13.10 4.40
N GLY A 313 9.23 12.41 3.26
CA GLY A 313 8.10 11.83 2.54
C GLY A 313 7.37 10.78 3.38
N LEU A 314 8.10 9.88 4.04
CA LEU A 314 7.53 8.86 4.92
C LEU A 314 6.84 9.50 6.14
N LEU A 315 7.48 10.51 6.75
CA LEU A 315 6.90 11.25 7.86
C LEU A 315 5.66 12.03 7.43
N ALA A 316 5.66 12.63 6.25
CA ALA A 316 4.50 13.34 5.71
C ALA A 316 3.35 12.38 5.41
N LEU A 317 3.63 11.20 4.87
CA LEU A 317 2.63 10.16 4.62
C LEU A 317 2.03 9.63 5.94
N ALA A 318 2.88 9.36 6.94
CA ALA A 318 2.43 8.93 8.26
C ALA A 318 1.61 10.03 8.95
N LEU A 319 2.06 11.28 8.88
CA LEU A 319 1.32 12.43 9.40
C LEU A 319 -0.03 12.58 8.69
N TYR A 320 -0.08 12.38 7.38
CA TYR A 320 -1.33 12.44 6.62
C TYR A 320 -2.30 11.35 7.07
N ALA A 321 -1.83 10.11 7.27
CA ALA A 321 -2.68 9.03 7.80
C ALA A 321 -3.23 9.37 9.21
N VAL A 322 -2.41 9.95 10.08
CA VAL A 322 -2.84 10.42 11.41
C VAL A 322 -3.86 11.55 11.30
N VAL A 323 -3.62 12.54 10.42
CA VAL A 323 -4.57 13.64 10.17
C VAL A 323 -5.88 13.11 9.61
N ALA A 324 -5.81 12.13 8.70
CA ALA A 324 -6.99 11.48 8.14
C ALA A 324 -7.79 10.75 9.22
N GLN A 325 -7.14 10.05 10.16
CA GLN A 325 -7.83 9.44 11.30
C GLN A 325 -8.44 10.48 12.24
N ILE A 326 -7.73 11.57 12.54
CA ILE A 326 -8.25 12.65 13.40
C ILE A 326 -9.45 13.34 12.73
N ALA A 327 -9.39 13.57 11.43
CA ALA A 327 -10.48 14.12 10.63
C ALA A 327 -11.68 13.16 10.65
N PHE A 328 -11.44 11.87 10.44
CA PHE A 328 -12.48 10.84 10.50
C PHE A 328 -13.19 10.81 11.86
N ASN A 329 -12.43 10.86 12.96
CA ASN A 329 -12.99 10.94 14.31
C ASN A 329 -13.79 12.23 14.58
N ARG A 330 -13.65 13.26 13.72
CA ARG A 330 -14.41 14.52 13.78
C ARG A 330 -15.53 14.62 12.75
N GLY A 331 -15.72 13.59 11.91
CA GLY A 331 -16.77 13.57 10.90
C GLY A 331 -16.31 13.78 9.45
N ASP A 332 -15.03 14.07 9.21
CA ASP A 332 -14.53 14.36 7.85
C ASP A 332 -13.76 13.17 7.27
N VAL A 333 -14.24 12.63 6.15
CA VAL A 333 -13.63 11.49 5.46
C VAL A 333 -12.63 11.98 4.40
N LEU A 334 -11.34 11.89 4.71
CA LEU A 334 -10.25 12.21 3.78
C LEU A 334 -9.83 10.97 2.97
N LEU A 335 -9.49 11.13 1.68
CA LEU A 335 -9.04 10.01 0.83
C LEU A 335 -7.56 9.65 1.07
N LEU A 336 -7.20 8.36 1.18
CA LEU A 336 -5.81 7.92 1.40
C LEU A 336 -5.05 7.62 0.12
N VAL A 337 -5.69 6.99 -0.85
CA VAL A 337 -5.05 6.41 -2.03
C VAL A 337 -4.46 7.49 -2.94
N PRO A 338 -5.19 8.53 -3.39
CA PRO A 338 -4.63 9.52 -4.31
C PRO A 338 -3.45 10.31 -3.69
N PRO A 339 -3.56 10.86 -2.46
CA PRO A 339 -2.43 11.53 -1.81
C PRO A 339 -1.27 10.56 -1.49
N GLY A 340 -1.58 9.34 -1.06
CA GLY A 340 -0.59 8.31 -0.76
C GLY A 340 0.23 7.90 -1.98
N ALA A 341 -0.43 7.67 -3.12
CA ALA A 341 0.22 7.36 -4.39
C ALA A 341 1.15 8.50 -4.85
N ALA A 342 0.73 9.76 -4.68
CA ALA A 342 1.57 10.92 -4.95
C ALA A 342 2.81 10.93 -4.04
N GLY A 343 2.64 10.72 -2.73
CA GLY A 343 3.75 10.66 -1.77
C GLY A 343 4.76 9.55 -2.09
N ILE A 344 4.28 8.33 -2.36
CA ILE A 344 5.12 7.17 -2.72
C ILE A 344 5.89 7.45 -4.01
N THR A 345 5.21 7.97 -5.04
CA THR A 345 5.83 8.34 -6.32
C THR A 345 6.91 9.40 -6.13
N ALA A 346 6.64 10.43 -5.32
CA ALA A 346 7.60 11.50 -5.02
C ALA A 346 8.84 10.96 -4.30
N MET A 347 8.69 10.05 -3.34
CA MET A 347 9.80 9.40 -2.66
C MET A 347 10.64 8.54 -3.61
N ALA A 348 9.99 7.71 -4.42
CA ALA A 348 10.67 6.84 -5.39
C ALA A 348 11.45 7.67 -6.43
N ALA A 349 10.83 8.70 -6.99
CA ALA A 349 11.47 9.61 -7.94
C ALA A 349 12.61 10.40 -7.29
N THR A 350 12.44 10.88 -6.06
CA THR A 350 13.48 11.60 -5.31
C THR A 350 14.69 10.71 -5.01
N ALA A 351 14.46 9.46 -4.61
CA ALA A 351 15.50 8.47 -4.39
C ALA A 351 16.27 8.12 -5.67
N ALA A 352 15.56 8.03 -6.80
CA ALA A 352 16.16 7.74 -8.11
C ALA A 352 16.98 8.92 -8.67
N LEU A 353 16.53 10.16 -8.46
CA LEU A 353 17.10 11.35 -9.11
C LEU A 353 18.33 11.93 -8.42
N VAL A 354 18.60 11.55 -7.17
CA VAL A 354 19.65 12.18 -6.35
C VAL A 354 20.58 11.13 -5.75
N GLN A 355 21.29 10.41 -6.62
CA GLN A 355 22.52 9.74 -6.24
C GLN A 355 23.63 10.81 -6.01
N GLY A 356 24.02 11.07 -4.75
CA GLY A 356 25.33 11.66 -4.43
C GLY A 356 25.46 12.93 -3.58
N THR A 357 24.63 13.24 -2.58
CA THR A 357 24.94 14.31 -1.59
C THR A 357 24.64 13.91 -0.14
N ARG A 358 25.64 13.99 0.75
CA ARG A 358 25.53 13.75 2.20
C ARG A 358 24.96 14.96 2.99
N PRO A 359 24.30 14.74 4.14
CA PRO A 359 23.91 15.79 5.08
C PRO A 359 24.88 16.01 6.26
N VAL A 360 25.13 17.26 6.63
CA VAL A 360 26.13 17.75 7.62
C VAL A 360 26.09 17.11 9.02
N TRP A 361 24.95 16.63 9.51
CA TRP A 361 24.88 15.98 10.83
C TRP A 361 25.38 14.53 10.82
N VAL A 362 25.35 13.88 9.64
CA VAL A 362 25.91 12.53 9.44
C VAL A 362 27.42 12.61 9.64
N ASP A 363 28.06 13.68 9.16
CA ASP A 363 29.48 13.95 9.41
C ASP A 363 29.77 14.10 10.91
N ARG A 364 28.95 14.84 11.66
CA ARG A 364 29.11 15.01 13.11
C ARG A 364 28.88 13.73 13.93
N PHE A 365 27.96 12.87 13.50
CA PHE A 365 27.73 11.56 14.15
C PHE A 365 28.89 10.60 13.85
N LEU A 366 29.41 10.62 12.63
CA LEU A 366 30.55 9.80 12.21
C LEU A 366 31.86 10.25 12.85
N ASP A 367 32.05 11.56 13.06
CA ASP A 367 33.19 12.12 13.79
C ASP A 367 33.22 11.63 15.25
N ARG A 368 32.07 11.40 15.87
CA ARG A 368 31.98 10.83 17.23
C ARG A 368 32.26 9.33 17.28
N VAL A 369 32.14 8.63 16.16
CA VAL A 369 32.23 7.15 16.10
C VAL A 369 33.54 6.67 15.46
N SER A 370 34.37 7.58 14.93
CA SER A 370 35.60 7.23 14.20
C SER A 370 36.88 7.82 14.80
N PRO A 371 37.70 7.03 15.52
CA PRO A 371 39.16 7.19 15.51
C PRO A 371 39.80 6.33 14.42
N SER A 372 40.95 6.83 13.99
CA SER A 372 41.81 6.45 12.87
C SER A 372 42.17 4.95 12.71
N ARG A 373 42.43 4.59 11.43
CA ARG A 373 43.04 3.34 10.91
C ARG A 373 42.15 2.09 10.87
N GLY A 374 41.43 1.92 9.75
CA GLY A 374 40.83 0.62 9.37
C GLY A 374 39.58 0.69 8.47
N GLY A 375 39.59 1.48 7.39
CA GLY A 375 38.40 1.90 6.63
C GLY A 375 37.54 0.79 6.00
N ASN A 376 38.10 -0.25 5.39
CA ASN A 376 37.30 -1.20 4.61
C ASN A 376 36.59 -2.30 5.42
N ARG A 377 37.15 -2.77 6.55
CA ARG A 377 36.57 -3.94 7.26
C ARG A 377 35.32 -3.59 8.08
N ARG A 378 35.20 -2.36 8.58
CA ARG A 378 34.06 -1.93 9.41
C ARG A 378 32.83 -1.55 8.59
N THR A 379 33.00 -0.93 7.43
CA THR A 379 31.90 -0.61 6.49
C THR A 379 31.25 -1.87 5.93
N HIS A 380 32.05 -2.87 5.56
CA HIS A 380 31.54 -4.17 5.13
C HIS A 380 30.78 -4.90 6.25
N ARG A 381 31.24 -4.82 7.51
CA ARG A 381 30.53 -5.40 8.66
C ARG A 381 29.22 -4.69 8.94
N LEU A 382 29.20 -3.37 8.90
CA LEU A 382 27.97 -2.59 9.07
C LEU A 382 26.95 -2.89 7.97
N ARG A 383 27.39 -2.94 6.70
CA ARG A 383 26.53 -3.33 5.58
C ARG A 383 25.96 -4.74 5.76
N ALA A 384 26.79 -5.69 6.19
CA ALA A 384 26.33 -7.05 6.44
C ALA A 384 25.29 -7.10 7.59
N LEU A 385 25.53 -6.38 8.69
CA LEU A 385 24.57 -6.27 9.79
C LEU A 385 23.25 -5.64 9.33
N LEU A 386 23.29 -4.56 8.57
CA LEU A 386 22.08 -3.92 8.04
C LEU A 386 21.29 -4.85 7.13
N LEU A 387 21.95 -5.59 6.24
CA LEU A 387 21.29 -6.56 5.36
C LEU A 387 20.71 -7.75 6.13
N LEU A 388 21.39 -8.25 7.17
CA LEU A 388 20.87 -9.31 8.03
C LEU A 388 19.66 -8.84 8.85
N SER A 389 19.72 -7.62 9.41
CA SER A 389 18.58 -7.03 10.12
C SER A 389 17.40 -6.77 9.17
N ALA A 390 17.67 -6.31 7.94
CA ALA A 390 16.63 -6.16 6.93
C ALA A 390 15.97 -7.51 6.61
N ALA A 391 16.76 -8.55 6.33
CA ALA A 391 16.23 -9.90 6.08
C ALA A 391 15.38 -10.43 7.25
N PHE A 392 15.76 -10.13 8.49
CA PHE A 392 14.98 -10.53 9.66
C PHE A 392 13.64 -9.76 9.75
N LEU A 393 13.67 -8.44 9.59
CA LEU A 393 12.47 -7.60 9.71
C LEU A 393 11.46 -7.83 8.58
N THR A 394 11.94 -8.01 7.34
CA THR A 394 11.09 -8.23 6.16
C THR A 394 10.40 -9.58 6.17
N VAL A 395 10.84 -10.50 7.03
CA VAL A 395 10.19 -11.79 7.29
C VAL A 395 9.29 -11.70 8.52
N THR A 396 9.79 -11.15 9.63
CA THR A 396 9.08 -11.15 10.90
C THR A 396 7.79 -10.33 10.87
N ILE A 397 7.81 -9.15 10.22
CA ILE A 397 6.63 -8.28 10.16
C ILE A 397 5.49 -8.94 9.37
N PRO A 398 5.69 -9.43 8.11
CA PRO A 398 4.62 -10.10 7.39
C PRO A 398 4.10 -11.36 8.08
N LEU A 399 4.97 -12.16 8.73
CA LEU A 399 4.53 -13.33 9.51
C LEU A 399 3.64 -12.93 10.70
N LEU A 400 3.95 -11.81 11.36
CA LEU A 400 3.09 -11.29 12.43
C LEU A 400 1.73 -10.85 11.88
N MET A 401 1.70 -10.18 10.73
CA MET A 401 0.46 -9.77 10.06
C MET A 401 -0.38 -10.97 9.56
N GLU A 402 0.27 -12.07 9.17
CA GLU A 402 -0.38 -13.33 8.82
C GLU A 402 -0.97 -14.00 10.06
N ALA A 403 -0.20 -14.06 11.16
CA ALA A 403 -0.66 -14.63 12.42
C ALA A 403 -1.84 -13.86 13.04
N THR A 404 -1.90 -12.54 12.87
CA THR A 404 -3.02 -11.71 13.36
C THR A 404 -4.18 -11.61 12.37
N GLY A 405 -4.03 -12.05 11.12
CA GLY A 405 -5.08 -11.95 10.10
C GLY A 405 -5.40 -10.53 9.63
N VAL A 406 -4.58 -9.54 9.95
CA VAL A 406 -4.83 -8.10 9.66
C VAL A 406 -5.05 -7.81 8.16
N LEU A 407 -4.56 -8.67 7.26
CA LEU A 407 -4.73 -8.55 5.81
C LEU A 407 -5.55 -9.69 5.20
N LYS A 408 -6.35 -10.40 6.00
CA LYS A 408 -7.14 -11.56 5.54
C LYS A 408 -8.12 -11.19 4.42
N ARG A 409 -8.82 -10.06 4.53
CA ARG A 409 -9.71 -9.54 3.46
C ARG A 409 -8.97 -9.32 2.15
N LEU A 410 -7.75 -8.77 2.20
CA LEU A 410 -6.93 -8.57 1.01
C LEU A 410 -6.49 -9.91 0.40
N GLU A 411 -6.15 -10.91 1.23
CA GLU A 411 -5.80 -12.25 0.74
C GLU A 411 -6.99 -12.92 0.02
N LEU A 412 -8.20 -12.83 0.59
CA LEU A 412 -9.43 -13.35 -0.03
C LEU A 412 -9.70 -12.71 -1.40
N SER A 413 -9.54 -11.39 -1.51
CA SER A 413 -9.66 -10.68 -2.79
C SER A 413 -8.67 -11.19 -3.85
N THR A 414 -7.48 -11.65 -3.45
CA THR A 414 -6.54 -12.26 -4.40
C THR A 414 -7.03 -13.61 -4.92
N VAL A 415 -7.84 -14.35 -4.15
CA VAL A 415 -8.42 -15.62 -4.60
C VAL A 415 -9.46 -15.35 -5.69
N ASP A 416 -10.31 -14.34 -5.53
CA ASP A 416 -11.28 -13.91 -6.56
C ASP A 416 -10.57 -13.51 -7.85
N THR A 417 -9.46 -12.79 -7.72
CA THR A 417 -8.61 -12.43 -8.87
C THR A 417 -8.09 -13.68 -9.59
N ARG A 418 -7.72 -14.75 -8.87
CA ARG A 418 -7.23 -16.00 -9.49
C ARG A 418 -8.35 -16.75 -10.22
N PHE A 419 -9.58 -16.71 -9.72
CA PHE A 419 -10.76 -17.18 -10.45
C PHE A 419 -10.98 -16.36 -11.73
N SER A 420 -10.88 -15.03 -11.66
CA SER A 420 -10.99 -14.15 -12.83
C SER A 420 -9.90 -14.45 -13.88
N VAL A 421 -8.65 -14.66 -13.46
CA VAL A 421 -7.53 -15.03 -14.35
C VAL A 421 -7.73 -16.42 -14.96
N ARG A 422 -8.25 -17.38 -14.19
CA ARG A 422 -8.60 -18.72 -14.69
C ARG A 422 -9.69 -18.66 -15.75
N GLY A 423 -10.64 -17.74 -15.61
CA GLY A 423 -11.80 -17.59 -16.49
C GLY A 423 -12.78 -18.75 -16.37
N THR A 424 -13.75 -18.79 -17.29
CA THR A 424 -14.81 -19.81 -17.32
C THR A 424 -14.29 -21.14 -17.87
N THR A 425 -14.50 -22.22 -17.11
CA THR A 425 -14.03 -23.59 -17.41
C THR A 425 -15.07 -24.45 -18.14
N GLY A 426 -16.28 -23.91 -18.37
CA GLY A 426 -17.40 -24.56 -19.05
C GLY A 426 -18.48 -25.06 -18.08
N PRO A 427 -19.68 -25.40 -18.58
CA PRO A 427 -20.80 -25.79 -17.73
C PRO A 427 -20.54 -27.14 -17.02
N PRO A 428 -20.95 -27.29 -15.75
CA PRO A 428 -20.92 -28.57 -15.04
C PRO A 428 -21.58 -29.70 -15.86
N PRO A 429 -20.90 -30.85 -16.06
CA PRO A 429 -21.43 -31.91 -16.92
C PRO A 429 -22.58 -32.69 -16.28
N ASP A 430 -22.55 -32.86 -14.95
CA ASP A 430 -23.45 -33.76 -14.20
C ASP A 430 -24.58 -33.04 -13.45
N VAL A 431 -24.61 -31.71 -13.52
CA VAL A 431 -25.60 -30.84 -12.86
C VAL A 431 -26.35 -29.99 -13.89
N VAL A 432 -27.66 -29.84 -13.72
CA VAL A 432 -28.51 -28.96 -14.54
C VAL A 432 -29.41 -28.16 -13.62
N LEU A 433 -29.60 -26.89 -13.94
CA LEU A 433 -30.48 -25.98 -13.23
C LEU A 433 -31.85 -25.92 -13.93
N VAL A 434 -32.92 -25.94 -13.16
CA VAL A 434 -34.29 -25.62 -13.57
C VAL A 434 -34.69 -24.39 -12.78
N GLY A 435 -34.68 -23.24 -13.43
CA GLY A 435 -34.88 -21.96 -12.79
C GLY A 435 -36.34 -21.52 -12.77
N PHE A 436 -36.83 -21.03 -11.63
CA PHE A 436 -37.96 -20.09 -11.62
C PHE A 436 -37.44 -18.77 -12.18
N ASP A 437 -37.62 -18.58 -13.48
CA ASP A 437 -37.16 -17.43 -14.24
C ASP A 437 -38.32 -16.50 -14.61
N ASP A 438 -38.01 -15.33 -15.16
CA ASP A 438 -39.05 -14.38 -15.59
C ASP A 438 -39.99 -15.00 -16.65
N VAL A 439 -39.51 -15.96 -17.44
CA VAL A 439 -40.33 -16.71 -18.41
C VAL A 439 -41.38 -17.54 -17.69
N THR A 440 -41.03 -18.16 -16.57
CA THR A 440 -41.96 -18.97 -15.76
C THR A 440 -43.12 -18.12 -15.25
N PHE A 441 -42.84 -16.97 -14.64
CA PHE A 441 -43.90 -16.09 -14.13
C PHE A 441 -44.75 -15.49 -15.25
N ASN A 442 -44.14 -15.18 -16.40
CA ASN A 442 -44.87 -14.71 -17.57
C ASN A 442 -45.75 -15.80 -18.22
N ASP A 443 -45.30 -17.05 -18.26
CA ASP A 443 -46.05 -18.17 -18.85
C ASP A 443 -47.22 -18.59 -17.94
N LEU A 444 -46.99 -18.65 -16.63
CA LEU A 444 -47.99 -19.09 -15.66
C LEU A 444 -48.97 -17.99 -15.27
N GLN A 445 -48.60 -16.72 -15.41
CA GLN A 445 -49.38 -15.56 -14.93
C GLN A 445 -49.72 -15.68 -13.43
N GLU A 446 -48.84 -16.31 -12.67
CA GLU A 446 -48.93 -16.52 -11.22
C GLU A 446 -47.81 -15.72 -10.52
N GLN A 447 -48.03 -15.35 -9.26
CA GLN A 447 -47.00 -14.75 -8.41
C GLN A 447 -46.35 -15.84 -7.55
N TRP A 448 -45.21 -15.52 -6.94
CA TRP A 448 -44.61 -16.38 -5.93
C TRP A 448 -45.38 -16.29 -4.61
N PRO A 449 -45.50 -17.37 -3.83
CA PRO A 449 -45.12 -18.75 -4.15
C PRO A 449 -46.04 -19.41 -5.18
N LEU A 450 -45.47 -20.25 -6.06
CA LEU A 450 -46.26 -21.02 -7.03
C LEU A 450 -47.10 -22.10 -6.33
N ASP A 451 -48.25 -22.45 -6.91
CA ASP A 451 -49.11 -23.53 -6.40
C ASP A 451 -48.34 -24.87 -6.31
N ARG A 452 -48.44 -25.56 -5.16
CA ARG A 452 -47.76 -26.84 -4.90
C ARG A 452 -48.04 -27.93 -5.94
N LYS A 453 -49.17 -27.86 -6.66
CA LYS A 453 -49.45 -28.75 -7.80
C LYS A 453 -48.42 -28.62 -8.93
N HIS A 454 -47.94 -27.41 -9.22
CA HIS A 454 -46.96 -27.17 -10.28
C HIS A 454 -45.60 -27.77 -9.91
N HIS A 455 -45.25 -27.66 -8.63
CA HIS A 455 -44.06 -28.31 -8.07
C HIS A 455 -44.16 -29.85 -8.20
N ALA A 456 -45.31 -30.44 -7.87
CA ALA A 456 -45.58 -31.87 -8.00
C ALA A 456 -45.48 -32.37 -9.46
N GLU A 457 -46.07 -31.64 -10.40
CA GLU A 457 -46.02 -31.93 -11.83
C GLU A 457 -44.59 -31.86 -12.38
N ALA A 458 -43.83 -30.83 -12.02
CA ALA A 458 -42.42 -30.69 -12.41
C ALA A 458 -41.57 -31.85 -11.87
N ILE A 459 -41.74 -32.26 -10.61
CA ILE A 459 -41.04 -33.42 -10.03
C ILE A 459 -41.36 -34.69 -10.81
N THR A 460 -42.64 -34.88 -11.17
CA THR A 460 -43.10 -36.02 -11.95
C THR A 460 -42.46 -36.05 -13.35
N GLN A 461 -42.44 -34.90 -14.05
CA GLN A 461 -41.82 -34.77 -15.38
C GLN A 461 -40.30 -35.05 -15.33
N LEU A 462 -39.59 -34.47 -14.37
CA LEU A 462 -38.15 -34.67 -14.21
C LEU A 462 -37.83 -36.13 -13.90
N LYS A 463 -38.64 -36.78 -13.04
CA LYS A 463 -38.51 -38.21 -12.75
C LYS A 463 -38.69 -39.07 -13.99
N GLN A 464 -39.75 -38.83 -14.77
CA GLN A 464 -40.03 -39.56 -16.01
C GLN A 464 -38.96 -39.35 -17.09
N ALA A 465 -38.38 -38.15 -17.16
CA ALA A 465 -37.28 -37.82 -18.07
C ALA A 465 -35.95 -38.52 -17.67
N GLY A 466 -35.86 -39.03 -16.44
CA GLY A 466 -34.75 -39.82 -15.94
C GLY A 466 -33.74 -39.03 -15.09
N ALA A 467 -34.17 -37.94 -14.43
CA ALA A 467 -33.34 -37.23 -13.46
C ALA A 467 -32.85 -38.19 -12.36
N LYS A 468 -31.54 -38.14 -12.05
CA LYS A 468 -30.91 -39.04 -11.09
C LYS A 468 -31.22 -38.62 -9.65
N VAL A 469 -31.15 -37.31 -9.38
CA VAL A 469 -31.61 -36.67 -8.16
C VAL A 469 -32.32 -35.39 -8.57
N ILE A 470 -33.42 -35.07 -7.88
CA ILE A 470 -34.14 -33.81 -8.01
C ILE A 470 -33.86 -33.05 -6.72
N ALA A 471 -32.91 -32.13 -6.76
CA ALA A 471 -32.54 -31.28 -5.64
C ALA A 471 -33.39 -30.01 -5.72
N TYR A 472 -34.37 -29.90 -4.83
CA TYR A 472 -35.38 -28.85 -4.85
C TYR A 472 -35.03 -27.77 -3.83
N ASP A 473 -34.56 -26.63 -4.34
CA ASP A 473 -34.21 -25.45 -3.57
C ASP A 473 -35.44 -24.53 -3.41
N VAL A 474 -36.46 -25.09 -2.76
CA VAL A 474 -37.67 -24.39 -2.30
C VAL A 474 -38.06 -25.01 -0.97
N GLN A 475 -38.37 -24.16 0.00
CA GLN A 475 -38.75 -24.60 1.33
C GLN A 475 -40.25 -24.93 1.39
N PHE A 476 -40.56 -26.08 1.98
CA PHE A 476 -41.92 -26.61 2.18
C PHE A 476 -42.12 -26.94 3.66
N THR A 477 -41.82 -25.99 4.55
CA THR A 477 -41.98 -26.14 6.00
C THR A 477 -43.41 -25.84 6.47
N GLU A 478 -44.10 -24.98 5.74
CA GLU A 478 -45.48 -24.58 6.02
C GLU A 478 -46.47 -25.20 5.01
N PRO A 479 -47.70 -25.55 5.47
CA PRO A 479 -48.78 -25.96 4.57
C PRO A 479 -49.20 -24.80 3.66
N SER A 480 -49.75 -25.09 2.49
CA SER A 480 -50.36 -24.08 1.63
C SER A 480 -51.87 -23.95 1.87
N ASP A 481 -52.47 -22.87 1.37
CA ASP A 481 -53.93 -22.66 1.36
C ASP A 481 -54.72 -23.80 0.69
N ASN A 482 -54.05 -24.65 -0.09
CA ASN A 482 -54.66 -25.73 -0.85
C ASN A 482 -54.09 -27.08 -0.44
N GLU A 483 -54.74 -27.71 0.54
CA GLU A 483 -54.40 -29.04 1.07
C GLU A 483 -54.30 -30.11 -0.05
N GLU A 484 -55.14 -30.04 -1.10
CA GLU A 484 -55.06 -30.98 -2.22
C GLU A 484 -53.76 -30.82 -3.02
N SER A 485 -53.24 -29.60 -3.12
CA SER A 485 -51.96 -29.32 -3.78
C SER A 485 -50.76 -29.76 -2.93
N ASP A 486 -50.84 -29.64 -1.60
CA ASP A 486 -49.83 -30.16 -0.67
C ASP A 486 -49.75 -31.68 -0.74
N ASP A 487 -50.90 -32.36 -0.74
CA ASP A 487 -50.99 -33.81 -0.90
C ASP A 487 -50.37 -34.27 -2.22
N LYS A 488 -50.64 -33.56 -3.33
CA LYS A 488 -50.03 -33.85 -4.64
C LYS A 488 -48.52 -33.72 -4.59
N LEU A 489 -47.99 -32.67 -3.97
CA LEU A 489 -46.55 -32.48 -3.84
C LEU A 489 -45.92 -33.59 -2.99
N TYR A 490 -46.52 -33.89 -1.83
CA TYR A 490 -46.06 -34.94 -0.93
C TYR A 490 -46.00 -36.30 -1.64
N LEU A 491 -47.07 -36.67 -2.35
CA LEU A 491 -47.15 -37.92 -3.11
C LEU A 491 -46.13 -37.94 -4.28
N ALA A 492 -45.98 -36.83 -5.02
CA ALA A 492 -44.99 -36.76 -6.10
C ALA A 492 -43.55 -36.94 -5.58
N VAL A 493 -43.23 -36.35 -4.42
CA VAL A 493 -41.94 -36.53 -3.74
C VAL A 493 -41.75 -37.99 -3.31
N GLN A 494 -42.78 -38.60 -2.72
CA GLN A 494 -42.77 -39.98 -2.26
C GLN A 494 -42.59 -40.98 -3.41
N GLU A 495 -43.29 -40.77 -4.53
CA GLU A 495 -43.24 -41.61 -5.73
C GLU A 495 -41.91 -41.45 -6.48
N ALA A 496 -41.41 -40.21 -6.62
CA ALA A 496 -40.11 -39.97 -7.23
C ALA A 496 -39.00 -40.66 -6.43
N GLY A 497 -39.04 -40.55 -5.11
CA GLY A 497 -38.14 -41.25 -4.20
C GLY A 497 -36.67 -40.93 -4.43
N ASN A 498 -36.33 -39.84 -5.10
CA ASN A 498 -34.97 -39.35 -5.33
C ASN A 498 -34.89 -37.83 -5.20
N VAL A 499 -35.74 -37.26 -4.34
CA VAL A 499 -35.83 -35.83 -4.09
C VAL A 499 -35.01 -35.45 -2.86
N VAL A 500 -34.27 -34.36 -2.97
CA VAL A 500 -33.65 -33.65 -1.85
C VAL A 500 -34.38 -32.33 -1.70
N LEU A 501 -34.83 -31.99 -0.49
CA LEU A 501 -35.58 -30.76 -0.22
C LEU A 501 -34.71 -29.82 0.62
N SER A 502 -34.73 -28.54 0.27
CA SER A 502 -34.02 -27.50 1.01
C SER A 502 -34.76 -27.08 2.28
N THR A 503 -33.98 -26.56 3.22
CA THR A 503 -34.46 -25.86 4.41
C THR A 503 -33.38 -24.89 4.88
N THR A 504 -33.79 -23.70 5.26
CA THR A 504 -32.93 -22.72 5.97
C THR A 504 -33.11 -22.83 7.48
N GLU A 505 -34.23 -23.41 7.92
CA GLU A 505 -34.60 -23.60 9.32
C GLU A 505 -34.11 -24.96 9.82
N VAL A 506 -32.99 -24.93 10.54
CA VAL A 506 -32.42 -26.13 11.16
C VAL A 506 -32.53 -26.02 12.67
N GLY A 507 -33.35 -26.89 13.26
CA GLY A 507 -33.45 -27.04 14.70
C GLY A 507 -32.28 -27.81 15.29
N VAL A 508 -32.10 -27.68 16.61
CA VAL A 508 -31.01 -28.30 17.37
C VAL A 508 -30.98 -29.82 17.11
N GLY A 509 -29.83 -30.32 16.67
CA GLY A 509 -29.65 -31.75 16.34
C GLY A 509 -30.06 -32.12 14.91
N GLY A 510 -30.25 -31.13 14.04
CA GLY A 510 -30.46 -31.32 12.60
C GLY A 510 -31.91 -31.61 12.22
N THR A 511 -32.87 -31.21 13.06
CA THR A 511 -34.30 -31.35 12.78
C THR A 511 -34.79 -30.25 11.84
N THR A 512 -35.82 -30.53 11.05
CA THR A 512 -36.43 -29.56 10.12
C THR A 512 -37.93 -29.80 10.05
N SER A 513 -38.67 -28.74 9.74
CA SER A 513 -40.13 -28.73 9.65
C SER A 513 -40.63 -29.05 8.23
N ILE A 514 -39.79 -29.52 7.30
CA ILE A 514 -40.25 -29.90 5.95
C ILE A 514 -41.42 -30.89 6.06
N PHE A 515 -42.56 -30.54 5.46
CA PHE A 515 -43.85 -31.25 5.57
C PHE A 515 -44.31 -31.44 7.03
N GLY A 516 -44.11 -30.46 7.90
CA GLY A 516 -44.39 -30.56 9.34
C GLY A 516 -43.39 -31.40 10.14
N GLY A 517 -42.30 -31.86 9.52
CA GLY A 517 -41.23 -32.61 10.17
C GLY A 517 -41.61 -34.03 10.60
N GLY A 518 -40.83 -34.61 11.52
CA GLY A 518 -41.15 -35.87 12.18
C GLY A 518 -41.35 -37.08 11.25
N GLU A 519 -42.50 -37.75 11.36
CA GLU A 519 -42.83 -38.93 10.55
C GLU A 519 -43.24 -38.57 9.12
N ALA A 520 -43.91 -37.44 8.88
CA ALA A 520 -44.32 -37.02 7.54
C ALA A 520 -43.09 -36.86 6.62
N LEU A 521 -42.03 -36.21 7.11
CA LEU A 521 -40.77 -36.12 6.37
C LEU A 521 -40.16 -37.50 6.07
N LYS A 522 -40.18 -38.44 7.03
CA LYS A 522 -39.65 -39.80 6.82
C LYS A 522 -40.47 -40.57 5.78
N GLU A 523 -41.79 -40.50 5.87
CA GLU A 523 -42.72 -41.18 4.97
C GLU A 523 -42.69 -40.62 3.55
N SER A 524 -42.41 -39.31 3.38
CA SER A 524 -42.18 -38.68 2.09
C SER A 524 -40.97 -39.23 1.33
N ARG A 525 -40.04 -39.91 2.03
CA ARG A 525 -38.74 -40.38 1.48
C ARG A 525 -37.83 -39.28 0.94
N ALA A 526 -38.17 -38.00 1.17
CA ALA A 526 -37.29 -36.88 0.86
C ALA A 526 -36.03 -36.94 1.73
N THR A 527 -34.93 -36.42 1.20
CA THR A 527 -33.72 -36.18 2.00
C THR A 527 -33.65 -34.67 2.30
N PRO A 528 -33.68 -34.24 3.56
CA PRO A 528 -33.51 -32.83 3.89
C PRO A 528 -32.05 -32.41 3.69
N GLY A 529 -31.81 -31.15 3.34
CA GLY A 529 -30.48 -30.56 3.30
C GLY A 529 -30.51 -29.04 3.53
N SER A 530 -29.58 -28.56 4.36
CA SER A 530 -29.51 -27.12 4.67
C SER A 530 -28.93 -26.31 3.52
N THR A 531 -29.57 -25.22 3.14
CA THR A 531 -29.10 -24.33 2.06
C THR A 531 -28.31 -23.12 2.55
N ASN A 532 -28.09 -23.00 3.86
CA ASN A 532 -27.38 -21.88 4.46
C ASN A 532 -25.88 -21.89 4.11
N TYR A 533 -25.36 -20.72 3.75
CA TYR A 533 -23.95 -20.47 3.56
C TYR A 533 -23.46 -19.43 4.57
N ALA A 534 -22.25 -19.62 5.09
CA ALA A 534 -21.55 -18.59 5.82
C ALA A 534 -20.76 -17.73 4.83
N ALA A 535 -20.93 -16.41 4.91
CA ALA A 535 -20.08 -15.48 4.19
C ALA A 535 -18.66 -15.44 4.78
N ASP A 536 -17.67 -15.23 3.93
CA ASP A 536 -16.33 -14.87 4.39
C ASP A 536 -16.31 -13.42 4.91
N ALA A 537 -15.17 -13.02 5.47
CA ALA A 537 -14.91 -11.71 6.08
C ALA A 537 -15.20 -10.45 5.22
N ASP A 538 -15.46 -10.63 3.93
CA ASP A 538 -15.81 -9.59 2.97
C ASP A 538 -17.19 -9.80 2.35
N GLY A 539 -18.08 -10.57 3.00
CA GLY A 539 -19.47 -10.76 2.58
C GLY A 539 -19.67 -11.68 1.38
N ARG A 540 -18.60 -12.27 0.81
CA ARG A 540 -18.70 -13.20 -0.33
C ARG A 540 -18.83 -14.65 0.11
N LEU A 541 -19.68 -15.39 -0.59
CA LEU A 541 -19.84 -16.83 -0.42
C LEU A 541 -18.78 -17.55 -1.26
N ARG A 542 -17.80 -18.15 -0.58
CA ARG A 542 -16.76 -18.97 -1.24
C ARG A 542 -16.63 -20.37 -0.68
N ARG A 543 -17.30 -20.64 0.44
CA ARG A 543 -17.14 -21.88 1.19
C ARG A 543 -18.50 -22.45 1.52
N MET A 544 -18.61 -23.76 1.41
CA MET A 544 -19.77 -24.53 1.86
C MET A 544 -19.43 -25.24 3.16
N ALA A 545 -20.29 -25.11 4.18
CA ALA A 545 -20.20 -25.93 5.38
C ALA A 545 -20.56 -27.38 5.08
N TYR A 546 -20.09 -28.32 5.90
CA TYR A 546 -20.45 -29.73 5.79
C TYR A 546 -21.78 -30.03 6.47
N THR A 547 -22.04 -29.39 7.60
CA THR A 547 -23.27 -29.54 8.36
C THR A 547 -23.63 -28.22 9.02
N LEU A 548 -24.93 -27.96 9.17
CA LEU A 548 -25.46 -26.92 10.05
C LEU A 548 -26.24 -27.60 11.17
N ASP A 549 -25.85 -27.37 12.43
CA ASP A 549 -26.49 -27.95 13.62
C ASP A 549 -26.75 -29.47 13.58
N GLY A 550 -25.94 -30.20 12.81
CA GLY A 550 -26.04 -31.65 12.63
C GLY A 550 -26.76 -32.10 11.35
N LEU A 551 -27.43 -31.19 10.63
CA LEU A 551 -28.03 -31.47 9.32
C LEU A 551 -26.97 -31.31 8.21
N GLU A 552 -26.88 -32.28 7.30
CA GLU A 552 -26.03 -32.16 6.11
C GLU A 552 -26.45 -30.97 5.25
N THR A 553 -25.49 -30.25 4.67
CA THR A 553 -25.81 -29.21 3.69
C THR A 553 -26.38 -29.81 2.41
N PHE A 554 -27.21 -29.03 1.74
CA PHE A 554 -27.95 -29.40 0.54
C PHE A 554 -27.07 -30.00 -0.57
N PRO A 555 -25.86 -29.47 -0.87
CA PRO A 555 -24.96 -30.09 -1.83
C PRO A 555 -24.51 -31.51 -1.45
N LEU A 556 -24.19 -31.73 -0.16
CA LEU A 556 -23.77 -33.04 0.34
C LEU A 556 -24.92 -34.04 0.35
N ALA A 557 -26.11 -33.61 0.75
CA ALA A 557 -27.32 -34.44 0.71
C ALA A 557 -27.65 -34.89 -0.73
N ALA A 558 -27.56 -33.97 -1.70
CA ALA A 558 -27.78 -34.26 -3.12
C ALA A 558 -26.76 -35.27 -3.67
N VAL A 559 -25.46 -35.09 -3.38
CA VAL A 559 -24.42 -36.02 -3.85
C VAL A 559 -24.50 -37.37 -3.15
N ARG A 560 -24.78 -37.41 -1.83
CA ARG A 560 -25.01 -38.67 -1.11
C ARG A 560 -26.19 -39.42 -1.69
N ARG A 561 -27.28 -38.73 -2.03
CA ARG A 561 -28.44 -39.33 -2.70
C ARG A 561 -28.08 -39.87 -4.09
N ALA A 562 -27.30 -39.13 -4.86
CA ALA A 562 -26.91 -39.51 -6.22
C ALA A 562 -25.93 -40.70 -6.23
N THR A 563 -25.00 -40.78 -5.28
CA THR A 563 -23.92 -41.78 -5.27
C THR A 563 -24.23 -42.98 -4.37
N GLY A 564 -25.16 -42.84 -3.43
CA GLY A 564 -25.45 -43.84 -2.39
C GLY A 564 -24.34 -43.96 -1.34
N ARG A 565 -23.37 -43.04 -1.30
CA ARG A 565 -22.23 -43.05 -0.37
C ARG A 565 -22.02 -41.64 0.18
N ALA A 566 -21.61 -41.54 1.44
CA ALA A 566 -21.20 -40.27 2.01
C ALA A 566 -19.93 -39.75 1.30
N PRO A 567 -19.87 -38.48 0.87
CA PRO A 567 -18.67 -37.88 0.30
C PRO A 567 -17.49 -37.92 1.30
N VAL A 568 -16.27 -38.05 0.78
CA VAL A 568 -15.06 -37.96 1.63
C VAL A 568 -14.74 -36.49 1.86
N LEU A 569 -14.98 -36.02 3.07
CA LEU A 569 -14.82 -34.61 3.44
C LEU A 569 -13.35 -34.26 3.74
N PRO A 570 -12.84 -33.12 3.23
CA PRO A 570 -11.57 -32.56 3.67
C PRO A 570 -11.58 -32.21 5.17
N PRO A 571 -10.40 -32.10 5.82
CA PRO A 571 -10.32 -31.66 7.22
C PRO A 571 -11.00 -30.29 7.43
N GLY A 572 -11.67 -30.14 8.57
CA GLY A 572 -12.40 -28.92 8.95
C GLY A 572 -13.91 -29.14 9.02
N ASP A 573 -14.65 -28.04 8.98
CA ASP A 573 -16.12 -27.96 8.99
C ASP A 573 -16.71 -27.46 7.65
N SER A 574 -15.84 -27.04 6.73
CA SER A 574 -16.21 -26.37 5.49
C SER A 574 -15.13 -26.50 4.41
N ALA A 575 -15.54 -26.46 3.14
CA ALA A 575 -14.65 -26.54 1.98
C ALA A 575 -14.87 -25.38 1.01
N TRP A 576 -13.84 -25.08 0.21
CA TRP A 576 -13.91 -24.09 -0.88
C TRP A 576 -14.80 -24.58 -2.02
N VAL A 577 -15.66 -23.72 -2.51
CA VAL A 577 -16.46 -23.94 -3.72
C VAL A 577 -15.58 -23.66 -4.94
N ASN A 578 -15.55 -24.60 -5.89
CA ASN A 578 -14.80 -24.45 -7.13
C ASN A 578 -15.71 -23.97 -8.26
N PHE A 579 -15.94 -22.66 -8.30
CA PHE A 579 -16.81 -22.03 -9.29
C PHE A 579 -16.32 -22.25 -10.73
N PRO A 580 -17.13 -22.85 -11.62
CA PRO A 580 -16.77 -23.06 -13.01
C PRO A 580 -16.68 -21.75 -13.81
N GLY A 581 -17.38 -20.70 -13.38
CA GLY A 581 -17.42 -19.38 -14.01
C GLY A 581 -18.28 -18.38 -13.22
N GLY A 582 -18.59 -17.23 -13.83
CA GLY A 582 -19.57 -16.26 -13.30
C GLY A 582 -21.01 -16.76 -13.45
N THR A 583 -21.99 -15.85 -13.40
CA THR A 583 -23.41 -16.18 -13.60
C THR A 583 -23.68 -16.84 -14.95
N ASP A 584 -24.75 -17.63 -15.03
CA ASP A 584 -25.19 -18.33 -16.25
C ASP A 584 -24.21 -19.39 -16.78
N THR A 585 -23.31 -19.89 -15.93
CA THR A 585 -22.36 -20.94 -16.31
C THR A 585 -23.03 -22.30 -16.23
N VAL A 586 -23.95 -22.51 -15.28
CA VAL A 586 -24.70 -23.77 -15.18
C VAL A 586 -25.77 -23.83 -16.27
N ARG A 587 -25.90 -24.98 -16.93
CA ARG A 587 -26.93 -25.16 -17.95
C ARG A 587 -28.31 -25.07 -17.32
N GLN A 588 -29.10 -24.07 -17.73
CA GLN A 588 -30.43 -23.81 -17.21
C GLN A 588 -31.56 -24.23 -18.17
N LEU A 589 -32.67 -24.69 -17.60
CA LEU A 589 -33.98 -24.85 -18.23
C LEU A 589 -35.00 -23.98 -17.48
N SER A 590 -35.99 -23.42 -18.18
CA SER A 590 -37.08 -22.70 -17.52
C SER A 590 -38.02 -23.69 -16.82
N PHE A 591 -38.51 -23.34 -15.63
CA PHE A 591 -39.48 -24.17 -14.90
C PHE A 591 -40.78 -24.37 -15.68
N SER A 592 -41.30 -23.35 -16.38
CA SER A 592 -42.51 -23.51 -17.22
C SER A 592 -42.32 -24.48 -18.37
N ASP A 593 -41.13 -24.54 -18.96
CA ASP A 593 -40.81 -25.53 -20.00
C ASP A 593 -40.73 -26.95 -19.45
N VAL A 594 -40.22 -27.13 -18.23
CA VAL A 594 -40.24 -28.44 -17.54
C VAL A 594 -41.67 -28.87 -17.25
N LEU A 595 -42.50 -27.96 -16.74
CA LEU A 595 -43.91 -28.20 -16.45
C LEU A 595 -44.68 -28.63 -17.71
N ALA A 596 -44.50 -27.90 -18.81
CA ALA A 596 -45.12 -28.19 -20.10
C ALA A 596 -44.50 -29.38 -20.85
N GLY A 597 -43.45 -30.01 -20.31
CA GLY A 597 -42.71 -31.09 -20.98
C GLY A 597 -41.95 -30.66 -22.24
N ARG A 598 -41.67 -29.36 -22.40
CA ARG A 598 -40.98 -28.74 -23.55
C ARG A 598 -39.46 -28.74 -23.42
N PHE A 599 -38.88 -29.87 -22.99
CA PHE A 599 -37.42 -30.01 -22.88
C PHE A 599 -36.96 -31.39 -23.35
N PRO A 600 -35.75 -31.52 -23.92
CA PRO A 600 -35.23 -32.82 -24.31
C PRO A 600 -34.86 -33.62 -23.06
N ALA A 601 -35.36 -34.85 -22.93
CA ALA A 601 -35.03 -35.73 -21.79
C ALA A 601 -33.52 -35.95 -21.61
N SER A 602 -32.73 -35.86 -22.69
CA SER A 602 -31.26 -35.94 -22.64
C SER A 602 -30.61 -34.80 -21.86
N ALA A 603 -31.30 -33.67 -21.63
CA ALA A 603 -30.79 -32.59 -20.81
C ALA A 603 -30.66 -33.00 -19.34
N VAL A 604 -31.61 -33.79 -18.80
CA VAL A 604 -31.68 -34.13 -17.36
C VAL A 604 -31.37 -35.59 -17.05
N ARG A 605 -31.41 -36.48 -18.06
CA ARG A 605 -31.23 -37.92 -17.86
C ARG A 605 -29.90 -38.26 -17.22
N GLY A 606 -29.94 -38.93 -16.07
CA GLY A 606 -28.76 -39.36 -15.32
C GLY A 606 -28.06 -38.26 -14.53
N LYS A 607 -28.58 -37.03 -14.57
CA LYS A 607 -27.99 -35.84 -13.92
C LYS A 607 -28.66 -35.50 -12.60
N ILE A 608 -27.97 -34.72 -11.77
CA ILE A 608 -28.58 -34.03 -10.63
C ILE A 608 -29.24 -32.77 -11.17
N VAL A 609 -30.54 -32.62 -10.93
CA VAL A 609 -31.31 -31.46 -11.36
C VAL A 609 -31.58 -30.59 -10.14
N VAL A 610 -31.04 -29.38 -10.13
CA VAL A 610 -31.33 -28.37 -9.12
C VAL A 610 -32.54 -27.57 -9.60
N VAL A 611 -33.58 -27.45 -8.78
CA VAL A 611 -34.79 -26.67 -9.09
C VAL A 611 -34.85 -25.52 -8.09
N GLY A 612 -34.78 -24.27 -8.52
CA GLY A 612 -34.67 -23.15 -7.60
C GLY A 612 -34.82 -21.78 -8.25
N SER A 613 -34.75 -20.73 -7.45
CA SER A 613 -34.94 -19.35 -7.90
C SER A 613 -33.80 -18.88 -8.80
N THR A 614 -34.15 -18.23 -9.90
CA THR A 614 -33.20 -17.52 -10.79
C THR A 614 -33.70 -16.15 -11.25
N ALA A 615 -34.96 -15.82 -10.96
CA ALA A 615 -35.58 -14.56 -11.30
C ALA A 615 -35.11 -13.47 -10.32
N THR A 616 -34.69 -12.33 -10.85
CA THR A 616 -34.25 -11.16 -10.04
C THR A 616 -35.30 -10.69 -9.04
N SER A 617 -36.58 -10.90 -9.33
CA SER A 617 -37.71 -10.58 -8.44
C SER A 617 -37.73 -11.38 -7.13
N LEU A 618 -37.15 -12.58 -7.11
CA LEU A 618 -37.15 -13.48 -5.95
C LEU A 618 -35.96 -13.24 -5.01
N GLN A 619 -35.05 -12.32 -5.36
CA GLN A 619 -33.97 -11.79 -4.51
C GLN A 619 -33.00 -12.80 -3.86
N ASP A 620 -33.03 -14.08 -4.25
CA ASP A 620 -32.05 -15.09 -3.84
C ASP A 620 -30.75 -14.98 -4.66
N PHE A 621 -29.97 -13.93 -4.38
CA PHE A 621 -28.79 -13.53 -5.14
C PHE A 621 -27.61 -13.23 -4.24
N HIS A 622 -26.46 -13.86 -4.53
CA HIS A 622 -25.30 -13.86 -3.66
C HIS A 622 -24.04 -13.37 -4.37
N ARG A 623 -23.16 -12.68 -3.66
CA ARG A 623 -21.81 -12.36 -4.17
C ARG A 623 -20.90 -13.57 -3.99
N THR A 624 -20.24 -14.00 -5.07
CA THR A 624 -19.29 -15.13 -5.04
C THR A 624 -17.92 -14.71 -5.57
N ALA A 625 -16.96 -15.64 -5.56
CA ALA A 625 -15.60 -15.37 -6.04
C ALA A 625 -15.52 -15.08 -7.55
N THR A 626 -16.55 -15.43 -8.32
CA THR A 626 -16.60 -15.30 -9.78
C THR A 626 -17.68 -14.33 -10.29
N SER A 627 -18.60 -13.90 -9.44
CA SER A 627 -19.74 -13.07 -9.86
C SER A 627 -19.35 -11.62 -10.18
N GLY A 628 -18.18 -11.15 -9.73
CA GLY A 628 -17.72 -9.79 -9.98
C GLY A 628 -18.66 -8.75 -9.38
N ASP A 629 -19.16 -7.83 -10.21
CA ASP A 629 -20.19 -6.85 -9.85
C ASP A 629 -21.63 -7.41 -9.96
N ALA A 630 -21.81 -8.55 -10.63
CA ALA A 630 -23.10 -9.25 -10.69
C ALA A 630 -23.31 -10.13 -9.45
N LEU A 631 -24.56 -10.49 -9.18
CA LEU A 631 -24.93 -11.45 -8.13
C LEU A 631 -25.29 -12.79 -8.76
N MET A 632 -24.86 -13.88 -8.14
CA MET A 632 -25.16 -15.25 -8.57
C MET A 632 -26.45 -15.75 -7.92
N PRO A 633 -27.40 -16.33 -8.68
CA PRO A 633 -28.58 -16.95 -8.09
C PRO A 633 -28.20 -18.03 -7.06
N GLY A 634 -28.92 -18.11 -5.94
CA GLY A 634 -28.68 -19.13 -4.90
C GLY A 634 -28.76 -20.55 -5.45
N ALA A 635 -29.71 -20.82 -6.34
CA ALA A 635 -29.83 -22.11 -7.01
C ALA A 635 -28.62 -22.45 -7.90
N GLU A 636 -27.97 -21.46 -8.52
CA GLU A 636 -26.73 -21.66 -9.28
C GLU A 636 -25.55 -21.93 -8.34
N LEU A 637 -25.47 -21.20 -7.22
CA LEU A 637 -24.48 -21.47 -6.16
C LEU A 637 -24.60 -22.89 -5.58
N GLN A 638 -25.82 -23.40 -5.38
CA GLN A 638 -26.04 -24.79 -4.97
C GLN A 638 -25.54 -25.77 -6.04
N ALA A 639 -25.80 -25.50 -7.32
CA ALA A 639 -25.35 -26.33 -8.43
C ALA A 639 -23.82 -26.40 -8.52
N ASP A 640 -23.13 -25.27 -8.36
CA ASP A 640 -21.67 -25.18 -8.33
C ASP A 640 -21.07 -25.92 -7.12
N SER A 641 -21.74 -25.85 -5.98
CA SER A 641 -21.34 -26.57 -4.77
C SER A 641 -21.55 -28.08 -4.90
N ILE A 642 -22.65 -28.53 -5.53
CA ILE A 642 -22.88 -29.95 -5.85
C ILE A 642 -21.78 -30.47 -6.77
N GLN A 643 -21.43 -29.71 -7.83
CA GLN A 643 -20.34 -30.08 -8.73
C GLN A 643 -19.01 -30.15 -7.98
N THR A 644 -18.73 -29.21 -7.08
CA THR A 644 -17.52 -29.21 -6.23
C THR A 644 -17.40 -30.50 -5.40
N VAL A 645 -18.51 -30.98 -4.84
CA VAL A 645 -18.55 -32.24 -4.08
C VAL A 645 -18.36 -33.44 -5.00
N LEU A 646 -18.98 -33.46 -6.18
CA LEU A 646 -18.81 -34.52 -7.18
C LEU A 646 -17.35 -34.66 -7.63
N ASP A 647 -16.63 -33.54 -7.76
CA ASP A 647 -15.22 -33.49 -8.13
C ASP A 647 -14.26 -33.80 -6.97
N GLY A 648 -14.78 -34.05 -5.76
CA GLY A 648 -13.98 -34.42 -4.60
C GLY A 648 -13.20 -33.27 -3.96
N PHE A 649 -13.78 -32.06 -3.96
CA PHE A 649 -13.22 -30.84 -3.38
C PHE A 649 -11.85 -30.48 -4.00
N PRO A 650 -11.84 -30.05 -5.27
CA PRO A 650 -10.61 -29.83 -6.02
C PRO A 650 -9.77 -28.67 -5.46
N LEU A 651 -10.38 -27.64 -4.85
CA LEU A 651 -9.68 -26.52 -4.24
C LEU A 651 -9.38 -26.75 -2.77
N ARG A 652 -8.11 -26.61 -2.37
CA ARG A 652 -7.63 -26.85 -1.01
C ARG A 652 -6.60 -25.81 -0.58
N PRO A 653 -6.62 -25.35 0.69
CA PRO A 653 -5.58 -24.47 1.20
C PRO A 653 -4.23 -25.19 1.25
N ALA A 654 -3.16 -24.47 0.92
CA ALA A 654 -1.81 -24.98 1.10
C ALA A 654 -1.48 -25.19 2.59
N PRO A 655 -0.60 -26.13 2.92
CA PRO A 655 -0.11 -26.29 4.29
C PRO A 655 0.54 -25.00 4.81
N THR A 656 0.24 -24.61 6.05
CA THR A 656 0.72 -23.35 6.66
C THR A 656 2.24 -23.20 6.60
N TRP A 657 2.99 -24.29 6.78
CA TRP A 657 4.46 -24.25 6.76
C TRP A 657 5.01 -23.81 5.38
N LEU A 658 4.29 -24.09 4.30
CA LEU A 658 4.70 -23.75 2.94
C LEU A 658 4.48 -22.26 2.68
N ASN A 659 3.39 -21.68 3.20
CA ASN A 659 3.16 -20.23 3.18
C ASN A 659 4.26 -19.49 3.95
N VAL A 660 4.57 -19.94 5.17
CA VAL A 660 5.66 -19.40 6.00
C VAL A 660 7.00 -19.50 5.26
N LEU A 661 7.27 -20.62 4.58
CA LEU A 661 8.48 -20.80 3.80
C LEU A 661 8.59 -19.76 2.67
N PHE A 662 7.50 -19.48 1.93
CA PHE A 662 7.52 -18.46 0.89
C PHE A 662 7.79 -17.05 1.43
N VAL A 663 7.18 -16.68 2.56
CA VAL A 663 7.47 -15.40 3.24
C VAL A 663 8.95 -15.30 3.60
N ILE A 664 9.52 -16.34 4.22
CA ILE A 664 10.93 -16.39 4.60
C ILE A 664 11.83 -16.27 3.37
N VAL A 665 11.62 -17.12 2.36
CA VAL A 665 12.47 -17.19 1.18
C VAL A 665 12.42 -15.88 0.40
N LEU A 666 11.23 -15.37 0.07
CA LEU A 666 11.12 -14.17 -0.75
C LEU A 666 11.52 -12.90 0.00
N GLY A 667 11.21 -12.80 1.30
CA GLY A 667 11.59 -11.65 2.13
C GLY A 667 13.10 -11.55 2.37
N ALA A 668 13.78 -12.69 2.52
CA ALA A 668 15.21 -12.74 2.80
C ALA A 668 16.10 -12.84 1.54
N LEU A 669 15.56 -13.24 0.38
CA LEU A 669 16.35 -13.51 -0.83
C LEU A 669 17.19 -12.31 -1.27
N ALA A 670 16.57 -11.15 -1.50
CA ALA A 670 17.29 -9.96 -1.95
C ALA A 670 18.37 -9.48 -0.95
N PRO A 671 18.08 -9.30 0.35
CA PRO A 671 19.08 -8.84 1.30
C PRO A 671 20.22 -9.85 1.53
N LEU A 672 19.92 -11.14 1.60
CA LEU A 672 20.95 -12.18 1.78
C LEU A 672 21.79 -12.38 0.52
N ALA A 673 21.19 -12.34 -0.67
CA ALA A 673 21.92 -12.38 -1.94
C ALA A 673 22.89 -11.20 -2.06
N ALA A 674 22.50 -10.01 -1.57
CA ALA A 674 23.34 -8.82 -1.58
C ALA A 674 24.56 -8.88 -0.64
N LEU A 675 24.68 -9.91 0.20
CA LEU A 675 25.90 -10.20 0.98
C LEU A 675 27.02 -10.79 0.13
N ARG A 676 26.69 -11.49 -0.97
CA ARG A 676 27.66 -12.22 -1.81
C ARG A 676 27.65 -11.78 -3.27
N LEU A 677 26.52 -11.32 -3.78
CA LEU A 677 26.32 -10.91 -5.17
C LEU A 677 26.36 -9.38 -5.32
N ARG A 678 26.52 -8.93 -6.57
CA ARG A 678 26.30 -7.51 -6.92
C ARG A 678 24.84 -7.16 -6.62
N VAL A 679 24.58 -5.96 -6.09
CA VAL A 679 23.22 -5.58 -5.65
C VAL A 679 22.22 -5.61 -6.81
N SER A 680 22.61 -5.24 -8.02
CA SER A 680 21.75 -5.37 -9.20
C SER A 680 21.33 -6.82 -9.48
N LEU A 681 22.24 -7.78 -9.30
CA LEU A 681 21.94 -9.21 -9.43
C LEU A 681 21.06 -9.71 -8.28
N ALA A 682 21.28 -9.22 -7.05
CA ALA A 682 20.45 -9.56 -5.90
C ALA A 682 19.01 -9.05 -6.03
N VAL A 683 18.84 -7.80 -6.47
CA VAL A 683 17.54 -7.19 -6.78
C VAL A 683 16.89 -7.91 -7.96
N GLY A 684 17.64 -8.18 -9.03
CA GLY A 684 17.15 -8.95 -10.18
C GLY A 684 16.69 -10.36 -9.81
N ALA A 685 17.44 -11.05 -8.96
CA ALA A 685 17.06 -12.37 -8.43
C ALA A 685 15.79 -12.29 -7.57
N GLY A 686 15.66 -11.27 -6.72
CA GLY A 686 14.45 -11.05 -5.92
C GLY A 686 13.22 -10.76 -6.79
N LEU A 687 13.34 -9.91 -7.81
CA LEU A 687 12.26 -9.62 -8.77
C LEU A 687 11.87 -10.86 -9.57
N LEU A 688 12.85 -11.63 -10.04
CA LEU A 688 12.60 -12.88 -10.77
C LEU A 688 11.90 -13.91 -9.89
N ALA A 689 12.33 -14.07 -8.63
CA ALA A 689 11.70 -14.99 -7.69
C ALA A 689 10.26 -14.57 -7.35
N LEU A 690 10.01 -13.26 -7.18
CA LEU A 690 8.67 -12.72 -6.96
C LEU A 690 7.76 -12.98 -8.16
N ALA A 691 8.24 -12.70 -9.39
CA ALA A 691 7.47 -12.98 -10.60
C ALA A 691 7.20 -14.49 -10.77
N ALA A 692 8.21 -15.34 -10.52
CA ALA A 692 8.05 -16.79 -10.55
C ALA A 692 7.05 -17.29 -9.50
N PHE A 693 7.05 -16.69 -8.31
CA PHE A 693 6.10 -17.01 -7.25
C PHE A 693 4.65 -16.66 -7.64
N VAL A 694 4.40 -15.48 -8.20
CA VAL A 694 3.05 -15.07 -8.64
C VAL A 694 2.53 -16.03 -9.71
N VAL A 695 3.36 -16.40 -10.68
CA VAL A 695 3.00 -17.39 -11.71
C VAL A 695 2.76 -18.77 -11.09
N ALA A 696 3.65 -19.22 -10.19
CA ALA A 696 3.50 -20.50 -9.52
C ALA A 696 2.24 -20.55 -8.65
N ALA A 697 1.84 -19.43 -8.03
CA ALA A 697 0.63 -19.34 -7.24
C ALA A 697 -0.64 -19.48 -8.10
N GLN A 698 -0.66 -18.85 -9.29
CA GLN A 698 -1.75 -19.03 -10.26
C GLN A 698 -1.81 -20.46 -10.80
N VAL A 699 -0.68 -21.04 -11.21
CA VAL A 699 -0.62 -22.42 -11.69
C VAL A 699 -1.05 -23.41 -10.60
N ALA A 700 -0.66 -23.18 -9.35
CA ALA A 700 -1.07 -24.02 -8.26
C ALA A 700 -2.58 -23.92 -7.96
N PHE A 701 -3.16 -22.72 -8.09
CA PHE A 701 -4.59 -22.51 -7.98
C PHE A 701 -5.37 -23.29 -9.04
N GLU A 702 -4.91 -23.29 -10.29
CA GLU A 702 -5.47 -24.10 -11.38
C GLU A 702 -5.36 -25.61 -11.10
N ASN A 703 -4.33 -26.04 -10.36
CA ASN A 703 -4.14 -27.43 -9.92
C ASN A 703 -4.80 -27.74 -8.56
N GLY A 704 -5.63 -26.85 -8.02
CA GLY A 704 -6.40 -27.14 -6.81
C GLY A 704 -5.77 -26.69 -5.49
N THR A 705 -4.66 -25.94 -5.50
CA THR A 705 -3.97 -25.50 -4.27
C THR A 705 -3.97 -23.98 -4.12
N ILE A 706 -4.47 -23.50 -2.99
CA ILE A 706 -4.56 -22.06 -2.68
C ILE A 706 -3.40 -21.67 -1.75
N TYR A 707 -2.41 -20.96 -2.29
CA TYR A 707 -1.34 -20.32 -1.52
C TYR A 707 -1.74 -18.94 -1.02
N THR A 708 -1.19 -18.53 0.13
CA THR A 708 -1.22 -17.11 0.49
C THR A 708 -0.24 -16.32 -0.38
N VAL A 709 -0.65 -15.17 -0.92
CA VAL A 709 0.19 -14.36 -1.83
C VAL A 709 0.48 -12.97 -1.28
N VAL A 710 -0.41 -12.40 -0.48
CA VAL A 710 -0.26 -11.04 0.05
C VAL A 710 1.01 -10.93 0.90
N TYR A 711 1.20 -11.82 1.87
CA TYR A 711 2.32 -11.77 2.79
C TYR A 711 3.68 -12.03 2.11
N PRO A 712 3.84 -13.04 1.22
CA PRO A 712 5.10 -13.22 0.49
C PRO A 712 5.43 -12.06 -0.45
N ILE A 713 4.42 -11.44 -1.11
CA ILE A 713 4.63 -10.26 -1.96
C ILE A 713 5.11 -9.06 -1.12
N LEU A 714 4.47 -8.80 0.02
CA LEU A 714 4.87 -7.73 0.95
C LEU A 714 6.30 -7.95 1.47
N ALA A 715 6.63 -9.18 1.86
CA ALA A 715 7.97 -9.56 2.30
C ALA A 715 9.02 -9.31 1.20
N ALA A 716 8.76 -9.76 -0.02
CA ALA A 716 9.62 -9.56 -1.18
C ALA A 716 9.83 -8.08 -1.50
N GLY A 717 8.73 -7.31 -1.55
CA GLY A 717 8.75 -5.87 -1.82
C GLY A 717 9.56 -5.11 -0.78
N ALA A 718 9.32 -5.37 0.51
CA ALA A 718 10.08 -4.77 1.59
C ALA A 718 11.57 -5.16 1.54
N GLY A 719 11.89 -6.43 1.24
CA GLY A 719 13.25 -6.92 1.06
C GLY A 719 14.00 -6.24 -0.09
N LEU A 720 13.35 -6.08 -1.24
CA LEU A 720 13.89 -5.38 -2.41
C LEU A 720 14.17 -3.89 -2.10
N LEU A 721 13.21 -3.20 -1.48
CA LEU A 721 13.35 -1.80 -1.09
C LEU A 721 14.46 -1.60 -0.06
N ALA A 722 14.51 -2.42 0.98
CA ALA A 722 15.54 -2.35 2.02
C ALA A 722 16.93 -2.59 1.42
N THR A 723 17.08 -3.57 0.54
CA THR A 723 18.34 -3.87 -0.15
C THR A 723 18.81 -2.69 -1.00
N GLY A 724 17.92 -2.09 -1.78
CA GLY A 724 18.22 -0.90 -2.58
C GLY A 724 18.62 0.31 -1.72
N ALA A 725 17.90 0.55 -0.63
CA ALA A 725 18.18 1.64 0.30
C ALA A 725 19.56 1.48 0.98
N ILE A 726 19.85 0.28 1.52
CA ILE A 726 21.14 -0.03 2.15
C ILE A 726 22.28 0.14 1.14
N HIS A 727 22.09 -0.30 -0.10
CA HIS A 727 23.08 -0.09 -1.16
C HIS A 727 23.32 1.39 -1.45
N GLY A 728 22.25 2.19 -1.60
CA GLY A 728 22.35 3.62 -1.84
C GLY A 728 23.14 4.34 -0.74
N VAL A 729 22.86 4.02 0.53
CA VAL A 729 23.56 4.59 1.69
C VAL A 729 25.03 4.18 1.72
N THR A 730 25.33 2.89 1.50
CA THR A 730 26.70 2.38 1.55
C THR A 730 27.59 2.89 0.41
N VAL A 731 27.06 2.98 -0.81
CA VAL A 731 27.77 3.56 -1.96
C VAL A 731 28.03 5.06 -1.77
N ALA A 732 27.04 5.79 -1.25
CA ALA A 732 27.23 7.21 -0.93
C ALA A 732 28.34 7.40 0.11
N PHE A 733 28.45 6.49 1.07
CA PHE A 733 29.50 6.51 2.07
C PHE A 733 30.90 6.25 1.46
N GLU A 734 31.05 5.19 0.67
CA GLU A 734 32.32 4.82 0.03
C GLU A 734 32.85 5.91 -0.92
N ARG A 735 31.96 6.51 -1.73
CA ARG A 735 32.32 7.54 -2.70
C ARG A 735 32.94 8.77 -2.05
N GLU A 736 32.45 9.13 -0.87
CA GLU A 736 32.90 10.33 -0.19
C GLU A 736 34.08 10.09 0.74
N GLN A 737 34.25 8.88 1.28
CA GLN A 737 35.56 8.48 1.83
C GLN A 737 36.67 8.52 0.77
N ALA A 738 36.35 8.11 -0.47
CA ALA A 738 37.28 8.26 -1.59
C ALA A 738 37.55 9.73 -1.90
N ARG A 739 36.52 10.59 -1.95
CA ARG A 739 36.67 12.05 -2.14
C ARG A 739 37.59 12.69 -1.09
N ASP A 740 37.36 12.42 0.20
CA ASP A 740 38.17 12.97 1.30
C ASP A 740 39.61 12.46 1.31
N ALA A 741 39.84 11.22 0.85
CA ALA A 741 41.18 10.68 0.71
C ALA A 741 41.92 11.32 -0.47
N PHE A 742 41.24 11.55 -1.60
CA PHE A 742 41.81 12.16 -2.81
C PHE A 742 42.01 13.68 -2.69
N ALA A 743 41.12 14.41 -1.99
CA ALA A 743 41.23 15.86 -1.76
C ALA A 743 42.44 16.28 -0.91
N ARG A 744 43.08 15.32 -0.22
CA ARG A 744 44.35 15.56 0.49
C ARG A 744 45.56 15.68 -0.44
N PHE A 745 45.42 15.29 -1.71
CA PHE A 745 46.52 15.23 -2.68
C PHE A 745 46.34 16.15 -3.87
N VAL A 746 45.16 16.76 -4.06
CA VAL A 746 44.85 17.61 -5.22
C VAL A 746 43.83 18.69 -4.82
N PRO A 747 43.94 19.96 -5.30
CA PRO A 747 42.93 20.99 -5.07
C PRO A 747 41.49 20.53 -5.36
N GLU A 748 40.51 20.99 -4.58
CA GLU A 748 39.10 20.57 -4.65
C GLU A 748 38.50 20.70 -6.07
N ALA A 749 38.90 21.74 -6.82
CA ALA A 749 38.50 21.98 -8.20
C ALA A 749 38.90 20.86 -9.18
N VAL A 750 40.02 20.16 -8.94
CA VAL A 750 40.50 19.07 -9.78
C VAL A 750 39.83 17.75 -9.40
N VAL A 751 39.59 17.53 -8.11
CA VAL A 751 38.86 16.35 -7.60
C VAL A 751 37.45 16.29 -8.19
N ASP A 752 36.74 17.42 -8.18
CA ASP A 752 35.39 17.49 -8.71
C ASP A 752 35.34 17.24 -10.24
N GLN A 753 36.40 17.61 -10.96
CA GLN A 753 36.48 17.43 -12.41
C GLN A 753 36.87 16.00 -12.82
N VAL A 754 37.79 15.37 -12.08
CA VAL A 754 38.18 13.95 -12.28
C VAL A 754 37.05 13.00 -11.87
N LEU A 755 36.29 13.32 -10.82
CA LEU A 755 35.11 12.53 -10.41
C LEU A 755 33.89 12.75 -11.32
N ALA A 756 33.86 13.83 -12.10
CA ALA A 756 32.78 14.12 -13.05
C ALA A 756 32.97 13.41 -14.41
N ASP A 757 34.21 13.21 -14.86
CA ASP A 757 34.56 12.45 -16.08
C ASP A 757 34.92 10.99 -15.75
N ALA A 758 33.94 10.26 -15.21
CA ALA A 758 34.09 8.87 -14.77
C ALA A 758 34.24 7.82 -15.89
N ASP A 759 34.42 8.25 -17.14
CA ASP A 759 34.85 7.40 -18.25
C ASP A 759 36.37 7.48 -18.42
N GLY A 760 37.08 6.88 -17.47
CA GLY A 760 38.45 6.42 -17.66
C GLY A 760 39.43 7.44 -18.24
N VAL A 761 39.58 8.61 -17.60
CA VAL A 761 40.73 9.48 -17.88
C VAL A 761 41.97 8.78 -17.32
N ARG A 762 42.60 7.95 -18.15
CA ARG A 762 44.06 7.93 -18.15
C ARG A 762 44.43 9.39 -18.43
N LEU A 763 44.94 10.12 -17.43
CA LEU A 763 45.61 11.40 -17.64
C LEU A 763 46.87 11.09 -18.47
N GLY A 764 46.66 10.77 -19.75
CA GLY A 764 47.72 10.68 -20.74
C GLY A 764 48.40 12.04 -20.80
N GLY A 765 49.71 12.05 -21.04
CA GLY A 765 50.51 13.28 -21.00
C GLY A 765 49.88 14.38 -21.85
N VAL A 766 49.34 15.42 -21.21
CA VAL A 766 48.83 16.62 -21.88
C VAL A 766 49.97 17.61 -21.95
N ARG A 767 50.30 18.04 -23.18
CA ARG A 767 51.24 19.13 -23.40
C ARG A 767 50.49 20.46 -23.26
N GLY A 768 50.95 21.31 -22.36
CA GLY A 768 50.37 22.63 -22.12
C GLY A 768 51.43 23.65 -21.71
N GLU A 769 51.09 24.93 -21.83
CA GLU A 769 51.88 26.03 -21.25
C GLU A 769 51.57 26.14 -19.75
N ALA A 770 52.60 26.19 -18.91
CA ALA A 770 52.48 26.24 -17.47
C ALA A 770 53.69 26.97 -16.85
N THR A 771 53.57 27.37 -15.59
CA THR A 771 54.71 27.82 -14.77
C THR A 771 55.06 26.73 -13.77
N VAL A 772 56.30 26.28 -13.79
CA VAL A 772 56.82 25.30 -12.82
C VAL A 772 57.57 26.04 -11.72
N MET A 773 57.27 25.65 -10.49
CA MET A 773 57.90 26.14 -9.27
C MET A 773 58.67 25.00 -8.60
N PHE A 774 59.91 25.28 -8.24
CA PHE A 774 60.67 24.49 -7.26
C PHE A 774 61.03 25.38 -6.08
N SER A 775 60.89 24.87 -4.87
CA SER A 775 61.44 25.49 -3.68
C SER A 775 62.23 24.50 -2.84
N ASP A 776 63.20 24.99 -2.07
CA ASP A 776 64.04 24.18 -1.17
C ASP A 776 64.50 25.02 0.03
N LEU A 777 64.62 24.41 1.21
CA LEU A 777 65.14 25.09 2.40
C LEU A 777 66.66 25.10 2.37
N ARG A 778 67.27 26.26 2.60
CA ARG A 778 68.73 26.38 2.62
C ARG A 778 69.28 25.94 3.97
N GLY A 779 70.08 24.88 3.95
CA GLY A 779 70.78 24.38 5.14
C GLY A 779 69.95 23.43 6.01
N PHE A 780 68.76 23.01 5.56
CA PHE A 780 67.91 22.09 6.32
C PHE A 780 68.52 20.70 6.50
N THR A 781 69.29 20.20 5.52
CA THR A 781 70.01 18.92 5.65
C THR A 781 70.99 18.91 6.82
N SER A 782 71.72 20.02 7.05
CA SER A 782 72.61 20.12 8.20
C SER A 782 71.84 20.24 9.52
N PHE A 783 70.66 20.87 9.48
CA PHE A 783 69.75 20.93 10.63
C PHE A 783 69.17 19.56 11.00
N SER A 784 68.77 18.74 10.03
CA SER A 784 68.21 17.42 10.29
C SER A 784 69.21 16.40 10.84
N GLU A 785 70.51 16.61 10.62
CA GLU A 785 71.59 15.78 11.19
C GLU A 785 71.86 16.06 12.68
N THR A 786 71.36 17.17 13.23
CA THR A 786 71.71 17.67 14.57
C THR A 786 70.58 17.59 15.60
N LEU A 787 69.40 17.13 15.18
CA LEU A 787 68.18 17.09 15.99
C LEU A 787 67.58 15.68 16.08
N GLU A 788 66.81 15.46 17.14
CA GLU A 788 66.03 14.22 17.29
C GLU A 788 65.01 14.07 16.14
N PRO A 789 64.83 12.87 15.57
CA PRO A 789 63.99 12.64 14.39
C PRO A 789 62.56 13.18 14.52
N GLU A 790 61.95 13.09 15.71
CA GLU A 790 60.60 13.59 15.97
C GLU A 790 60.50 15.11 15.78
N ARG A 791 61.52 15.85 16.20
CA ARG A 791 61.57 17.32 16.08
C ARG A 791 61.89 17.77 14.67
N VAL A 792 62.69 17.00 13.94
CA VAL A 792 62.91 17.21 12.50
C VAL A 792 61.61 17.02 11.73
N ILE A 793 60.86 15.95 12.01
CA ILE A 793 59.57 15.67 11.36
C ILE A 793 58.52 16.73 11.69
N GLU A 794 58.43 17.17 12.95
CA GLU A 794 57.53 18.25 13.37
C GLU A 794 57.82 19.56 12.61
N SER A 795 59.10 19.95 12.56
CA SER A 795 59.55 21.16 11.87
C SER A 795 59.30 21.07 10.35
N LEU A 796 59.60 19.92 9.74
CA LEU A 796 59.37 19.67 8.32
C LEU A 796 57.87 19.73 7.99
N ASN A 797 57.02 19.06 8.77
CA ASN A 797 55.57 19.08 8.54
C ASN A 797 55.01 20.50 8.67
N LYS A 798 55.44 21.28 9.69
CA LYS A 798 55.00 22.67 9.84
C LYS A 798 55.39 23.52 8.64
N TYR A 799 56.64 23.42 8.18
CA TYR A 799 57.10 24.11 6.98
C TYR A 799 56.31 23.70 5.72
N LEU A 800 56.21 22.40 5.46
CA LEU A 800 55.52 21.89 4.27
C LEU A 800 54.04 22.27 4.28
N THR A 801 53.38 22.33 5.44
CA THR A 801 51.99 22.82 5.56
C THR A 801 51.88 24.28 5.13
N GLU A 802 52.66 25.19 5.72
CA GLU A 802 52.58 26.63 5.43
C GLU A 802 52.86 26.94 3.95
N MET A 803 53.86 26.27 3.38
CA MET A 803 54.24 26.47 1.98
C MET A 803 53.22 25.86 1.01
N SER A 804 52.66 24.70 1.35
CA SER A 804 51.65 24.06 0.51
C SER A 804 50.35 24.85 0.50
N GLU A 805 49.94 25.42 1.63
CA GLU A 805 48.79 26.32 1.70
C GLU A 805 49.00 27.55 0.79
N ALA A 806 50.16 28.20 0.83
CA ALA A 806 50.47 29.29 -0.09
C ALA A 806 50.37 28.85 -1.57
N ILE A 807 50.85 27.67 -1.93
CA ILE A 807 50.73 27.18 -3.32
C ILE A 807 49.26 26.92 -3.70
N LEU A 808 48.51 26.27 -2.81
CA LEU A 808 47.11 25.88 -3.07
C LEU A 808 46.16 27.08 -3.09
N ASP A 809 46.34 28.06 -2.20
CA ASP A 809 45.53 29.28 -2.09
C ASP A 809 45.59 30.12 -3.37
N HIS A 810 46.72 30.08 -4.07
CA HIS A 810 46.93 30.76 -5.35
C HIS A 810 46.57 29.91 -6.58
N GLY A 811 46.05 28.70 -6.37
CA GLY A 811 45.56 27.80 -7.41
C GLY A 811 46.64 26.94 -8.06
N GLY A 812 47.78 26.75 -7.40
CA GLY A 812 48.84 25.84 -7.84
C GLY A 812 48.48 24.38 -7.56
N THR A 813 48.99 23.48 -8.41
CA THR A 813 48.93 22.03 -8.18
C THR A 813 50.24 21.58 -7.53
N LEU A 814 50.16 21.09 -6.29
CA LEU A 814 51.29 20.45 -5.61
C LEU A 814 51.59 19.10 -6.29
N VAL A 815 52.81 18.93 -6.82
CA VAL A 815 53.21 17.73 -7.55
C VAL A 815 53.89 16.71 -6.65
N ALA A 816 54.89 17.15 -5.87
CA ALA A 816 55.64 16.28 -4.98
C ALA A 816 56.36 17.05 -3.87
N TYR A 817 56.57 16.36 -2.75
CA TYR A 817 57.59 16.73 -1.75
C TYR A 817 58.87 15.95 -2.04
N MET A 818 60.02 16.63 -1.99
CA MET A 818 61.34 16.08 -2.28
C MET A 818 62.26 16.33 -1.08
N GLY A 819 61.96 15.69 0.05
CA GLY A 819 62.58 16.03 1.34
C GLY A 819 61.98 17.32 1.87
N ASP A 820 62.81 18.34 2.02
CA ASP A 820 62.45 19.74 2.31
C ASP A 820 62.11 20.56 1.05
N GLY A 821 62.29 19.97 -0.14
CA GLY A 821 61.92 20.61 -1.40
C GLY A 821 60.45 20.43 -1.77
N ILE A 822 59.88 21.40 -2.47
CA ILE A 822 58.51 21.36 -3.01
C ILE A 822 58.54 21.57 -4.52
N MET A 823 57.79 20.73 -5.26
CA MET A 823 57.51 20.93 -6.67
C MET A 823 56.03 21.26 -6.86
N ALA A 824 55.74 22.37 -7.55
CA ALA A 824 54.39 22.78 -7.89
C ALA A 824 54.27 23.27 -9.33
N VAL A 825 53.07 23.20 -9.88
CA VAL A 825 52.78 23.62 -11.27
C VAL A 825 51.50 24.46 -11.29
N PHE A 826 51.57 25.59 -11.98
CA PHE A 826 50.45 26.51 -12.22
C PHE A 826 50.10 26.44 -13.71
N GLY A 827 48.81 26.31 -14.03
CA GLY A 827 48.33 26.09 -15.39
C GLY A 827 48.25 24.63 -15.85
N ALA A 828 48.53 23.66 -14.96
CA ALA A 828 48.28 22.23 -15.18
C ALA A 828 47.82 21.51 -13.90
N PRO A 829 46.94 20.49 -13.96
CA PRO A 829 46.30 19.93 -15.17
C PRO A 829 45.20 20.85 -15.73
N LEU A 830 44.76 21.84 -14.95
CA LEU A 830 43.78 22.84 -15.38
C LEU A 830 44.49 24.02 -16.01
N LYS A 831 44.14 24.34 -17.25
CA LYS A 831 44.66 25.51 -17.95
C LYS A 831 44.27 26.78 -17.20
N GLN A 832 45.28 27.58 -16.85
CA GLN A 832 45.14 28.91 -16.25
C GLN A 832 45.83 29.90 -17.17
N GLU A 833 45.16 30.98 -17.58
CA GLU A 833 45.76 31.98 -18.46
C GLU A 833 46.73 32.91 -17.71
N ASP A 834 46.49 33.10 -16.41
CA ASP A 834 47.29 33.89 -15.46
C ASP A 834 48.30 33.03 -14.68
N HIS A 835 48.77 31.91 -15.25
CA HIS A 835 49.59 30.91 -14.55
C HIS A 835 50.94 31.47 -14.04
N ALA A 836 51.53 32.45 -14.73
CA ALA A 836 52.75 33.12 -14.30
C ALA A 836 52.50 34.10 -13.14
N ASP A 837 51.40 34.86 -13.20
CA ASP A 837 51.02 35.80 -12.15
C ASP A 837 50.72 35.07 -10.83
N ARG A 838 49.98 33.95 -10.90
CA ARG A 838 49.67 33.09 -9.74
C ARG A 838 50.91 32.47 -9.12
N ALA A 839 51.83 31.97 -9.93
CA ALA A 839 53.08 31.38 -9.45
C ALA A 839 53.96 32.42 -8.74
N LEU A 840 53.98 33.66 -9.24
CA LEU A 840 54.69 34.77 -8.61
C LEU A 840 54.04 35.20 -7.29
N GLU A 841 52.72 35.32 -7.24
CA GLU A 841 52.01 35.65 -5.98
C GLU A 841 52.15 34.54 -4.94
N ALA A 842 52.10 33.27 -5.35
CA ALA A 842 52.39 32.14 -4.48
C ALA A 842 53.82 32.21 -3.93
N ALA A 843 54.82 32.52 -4.77
CA ALA A 843 56.20 32.67 -4.32
C ALA A 843 56.35 33.81 -3.30
N ARG A 844 55.66 34.94 -3.50
CA ARG A 844 55.64 36.05 -2.53
C ARG A 844 55.00 35.65 -1.20
N ASP A 845 53.86 34.96 -1.25
CA ASP A 845 53.17 34.47 -0.05
C ASP A 845 54.05 33.46 0.71
N MET A 846 54.69 32.52 0.00
CA MET A 846 55.65 31.58 0.61
C MET A 846 56.81 32.31 1.31
N LEU A 847 57.37 33.35 0.69
CA LEU A 847 58.41 34.17 1.32
C LEU A 847 57.89 34.93 2.55
N GLY A 848 56.65 35.42 2.52
CA GLY A 848 56.01 36.07 3.68
C GLY A 848 55.72 35.09 4.83
N ARG A 849 55.21 33.89 4.52
CA ARG A 849 54.93 32.84 5.53
C ARG A 849 56.21 32.27 6.15
N MET A 850 57.34 32.36 5.45
CA MET A 850 58.65 31.98 5.97
C MET A 850 59.01 32.75 7.25
N ASP A 851 58.64 34.03 7.35
CA ASP A 851 58.90 34.82 8.57
C ASP A 851 58.13 34.28 9.77
N GLY A 852 56.88 33.84 9.57
CA GLY A 852 56.06 33.18 10.58
C GLY A 852 56.65 31.83 11.02
N PHE A 853 57.09 31.00 10.07
CA PHE A 853 57.77 29.74 10.36
C PHE A 853 59.07 29.94 11.14
N ASN A 854 59.88 30.94 10.75
CA ASN A 854 61.11 31.30 11.45
C ASN A 854 60.85 31.90 12.84
N GLY A 855 59.74 32.62 13.03
CA GLY A 855 59.26 33.03 14.36
C GLY A 855 58.99 31.83 15.26
N TRP A 856 58.21 30.87 14.75
CA TRP A 856 57.89 29.64 15.46
C TRP A 856 59.15 28.82 15.82
N LEU A 857 60.10 28.66 14.89
CA LEU A 857 61.35 27.95 15.16
C LEU A 857 62.16 28.58 16.31
N ARG A 858 62.20 29.92 16.36
CA ARG A 858 62.88 30.66 17.44
C ARG A 858 62.16 30.52 18.77
N GLU A 859 60.83 30.59 18.77
CA GLU A 859 60.01 30.37 19.98
C GLU A 859 60.19 28.96 20.56
N GLN A 860 60.33 27.95 19.70
CA GLN A 860 60.59 26.58 20.10
C GLN A 860 62.08 26.32 20.45
N GLY A 861 62.97 27.30 20.25
CA GLY A 861 64.41 27.17 20.51
C GLY A 861 65.11 26.17 19.56
N LEU A 862 64.57 25.96 18.36
CA LEU A 862 65.04 24.93 17.43
C LEU A 862 66.10 25.46 16.45
N HIS A 863 65.93 26.67 15.91
CA HIS A 863 66.86 27.27 14.94
C HIS A 863 66.68 28.79 14.87
N ASP A 864 67.70 29.54 14.45
CA ASP A 864 67.65 31.00 14.29
C ASP A 864 66.86 31.47 13.06
N GLY A 865 66.45 30.51 12.22
CA GLY A 865 65.64 30.72 11.01
C GLY A 865 66.32 30.22 9.73
N PHE A 866 65.51 29.88 8.74
CA PHE A 866 65.96 29.44 7.41
C PHE A 866 65.71 30.50 6.35
N LYS A 867 66.48 30.39 5.27
CA LYS A 867 66.15 31.01 3.99
C LYS A 867 65.67 29.94 3.04
N MET A 868 64.89 30.34 2.03
CA MET A 868 64.39 29.44 1.01
C MET A 868 64.89 29.87 -0.37
N GLY A 869 65.18 28.89 -1.22
CA GLY A 869 65.32 29.11 -2.65
C GLY A 869 64.00 28.84 -3.35
N ILE A 870 63.60 29.71 -4.28
CA ILE A 870 62.45 29.48 -5.17
C ILE A 870 62.91 29.72 -6.61
N GLY A 871 62.62 28.79 -7.50
CA GLY A 871 62.87 28.90 -8.94
C GLY A 871 61.57 28.83 -9.73
N LEU A 872 61.29 29.84 -10.55
CA LEU A 872 60.13 29.92 -11.44
C LEU A 872 60.55 29.91 -12.91
N ASN A 873 60.01 28.97 -13.68
CA ASN A 873 60.19 28.95 -15.13
C ASN A 873 58.89 28.59 -15.86
N SER A 874 58.57 29.35 -16.91
CA SER A 874 57.35 29.20 -17.70
C SER A 874 57.68 28.71 -19.10
N GLY A 875 56.82 27.85 -19.63
CA GLY A 875 56.98 27.26 -20.95
C GLY A 875 56.17 25.97 -21.09
N ALA A 876 56.25 25.35 -22.26
CA ALA A 876 55.62 24.06 -22.51
C ALA A 876 56.09 22.97 -21.53
N VAL A 877 55.15 22.31 -20.86
CA VAL A 877 55.35 21.12 -20.03
C VAL A 877 54.47 19.98 -20.53
N MET A 878 54.90 18.75 -20.31
CA MET A 878 54.04 17.58 -20.47
C MET A 878 53.62 17.11 -19.08
N SER A 879 52.34 17.24 -18.75
CA SER A 879 51.80 16.84 -17.44
C SER A 879 50.91 15.61 -17.55
N GLY A 880 51.04 14.66 -16.64
CA GLY A 880 50.25 13.42 -16.66
C GLY A 880 50.73 12.39 -15.65
N ASN A 881 50.08 11.24 -15.64
CA ASN A 881 50.45 10.13 -14.76
C ASN A 881 51.64 9.35 -15.35
N VAL A 882 52.77 9.32 -14.64
CA VAL A 882 53.99 8.60 -15.04
C VAL A 882 54.29 7.52 -14.00
N GLY A 883 54.64 6.31 -14.44
CA GLY A 883 54.98 5.21 -13.54
C GLY A 883 54.60 3.83 -14.08
N SER A 884 54.57 2.83 -13.20
CA SER A 884 54.18 1.45 -13.53
C SER A 884 52.70 1.21 -13.24
N GLU A 885 52.12 0.11 -13.75
CA GLU A 885 50.72 -0.26 -13.47
C GLU A 885 50.38 -0.35 -11.97
N ARG A 886 51.38 -0.55 -11.11
CA ARG A 886 51.23 -0.66 -9.65
C ARG A 886 51.50 0.64 -8.90
N ARG A 887 52.09 1.64 -9.54
CA ARG A 887 52.46 2.93 -8.93
C ARG A 887 52.55 4.01 -10.02
N LEU A 888 51.54 4.86 -10.06
CA LEU A 888 51.44 6.02 -10.93
C LEU A 888 51.58 7.29 -10.08
N GLU A 889 52.40 8.23 -10.50
CA GLU A 889 52.55 9.55 -9.88
C GLU A 889 52.22 10.62 -10.92
N TYR A 890 51.41 11.61 -10.55
CA TYR A 890 51.16 12.77 -11.41
C TYR A 890 52.42 13.65 -11.39
N THR A 891 52.95 14.00 -12.56
CA THR A 891 54.14 14.85 -12.66
C THR A 891 54.12 15.72 -13.92
N ALA A 892 54.99 16.73 -13.95
CA ALA A 892 55.22 17.57 -15.11
C ALA A 892 56.67 17.41 -15.60
N LEU A 893 56.84 16.92 -16.82
CA LEU A 893 58.13 16.66 -17.45
C LEU A 893 58.41 17.66 -18.56
N GLY A 894 59.69 18.02 -18.71
CA GLY A 894 60.16 18.86 -19.81
C GLY A 894 61.36 19.70 -19.42
N ASP A 895 61.93 20.38 -20.42
CA ASP A 895 63.02 21.32 -20.21
C ASP A 895 62.61 22.49 -19.30
N THR A 896 61.32 22.86 -19.33
CA THR A 896 60.73 23.88 -18.44
C THR A 896 60.85 23.51 -16.96
N THR A 897 60.52 22.25 -16.61
CA THR A 897 60.66 21.71 -15.25
C THR A 897 62.12 21.69 -14.80
N ASN A 898 63.01 21.18 -15.64
CA ASN A 898 64.45 21.10 -15.33
C ASN A 898 65.08 22.48 -15.14
N THR A 899 64.61 23.47 -15.90
CA THR A 899 65.08 24.86 -15.78
C THR A 899 64.62 25.47 -14.46
N ALA A 900 63.35 25.30 -14.05
CA ALA A 900 62.86 25.77 -12.76
C ALA A 900 63.66 25.20 -11.58
N ALA A 901 63.94 23.89 -11.58
CA ALA A 901 64.75 23.25 -10.53
C ALA A 901 66.19 23.80 -10.48
N ARG A 902 66.78 24.13 -11.63
CA ARG A 902 68.12 24.74 -11.68
C ARG A 902 68.11 26.19 -11.20
N LEU A 903 67.07 26.95 -11.52
CA LEU A 903 66.91 28.31 -11.03
C LEU A 903 66.82 28.34 -9.51
N GLU A 904 66.05 27.43 -8.90
CA GLU A 904 66.03 27.26 -7.44
C GLU A 904 67.45 27.01 -6.92
N GLY A 905 68.15 26.02 -7.46
CA GLY A 905 69.49 25.64 -6.99
C GLY A 905 70.52 26.76 -7.14
N MET A 906 70.37 27.63 -8.13
CA MET A 906 71.23 28.80 -8.34
C MET A 906 71.05 29.89 -7.28
N THR A 907 69.93 29.88 -6.56
CA THR A 907 69.73 30.82 -5.44
C THR A 907 70.69 30.52 -4.27
N LYS A 908 71.26 29.29 -4.19
CA LYS A 908 72.20 28.90 -3.14
C LYS A 908 73.48 29.72 -3.23
N GLY A 909 73.91 30.28 -2.10
CA GLY A 909 75.10 31.15 -2.02
C GLY A 909 74.88 32.59 -2.49
N THR A 910 73.66 32.98 -2.85
CA THR A 910 73.31 34.36 -3.25
C THR A 910 72.32 34.99 -2.24
N PRO A 911 72.23 36.33 -2.16
CA PRO A 911 71.26 36.99 -1.28
C PRO A 911 69.81 36.79 -1.74
N HIS A 912 69.59 36.48 -3.02
CA HIS A 912 68.26 36.37 -3.62
C HIS A 912 67.58 35.05 -3.27
N GLN A 913 66.34 35.10 -2.78
CA GLN A 913 65.54 33.92 -2.42
C GLN A 913 64.61 33.45 -3.55
N LEU A 914 64.43 34.24 -4.61
CA LEU A 914 63.59 33.93 -5.76
C LEU A 914 64.33 34.24 -7.06
N TYR A 915 64.41 33.26 -7.96
CA TYR A 915 64.79 33.49 -9.35
C TYR A 915 63.65 33.17 -10.31
N ILE A 916 63.44 34.09 -11.24
CA ILE A 916 62.42 34.06 -12.26
C ILE A 916 63.12 34.07 -13.62
N SER A 917 62.78 33.11 -14.47
CA SER A 917 63.24 33.08 -15.86
C SER A 917 62.71 34.26 -16.68
N ASP A 918 63.41 34.62 -17.75
CA ASP A 918 62.90 35.60 -18.71
C ASP A 918 61.56 35.19 -19.32
N THR A 919 61.33 33.88 -19.54
CA THR A 919 60.06 33.38 -20.08
C THR A 919 58.91 33.54 -19.09
N THR A 920 59.16 33.37 -17.78
CA THR A 920 58.17 33.67 -16.74
C THR A 920 57.88 35.17 -16.68
N LYS A 921 58.91 36.03 -16.73
CA LYS A 921 58.73 37.48 -16.76
C LYS A 921 57.90 37.94 -17.96
N GLN A 922 58.10 37.34 -19.14
CA GLN A 922 57.32 37.64 -20.34
C GLN A 922 55.88 37.11 -20.27
N ALA A 923 55.63 36.07 -19.49
CA ALA A 923 54.31 35.46 -19.32
C ALA A 923 53.44 36.17 -18.25
N LEU A 924 53.99 37.11 -17.48
CA LEU A 924 53.22 37.92 -16.53
C LEU A 924 52.23 38.81 -17.28
N THR A 925 50.96 38.75 -16.88
CA THR A 925 49.89 39.56 -17.49
C THR A 925 49.65 40.87 -16.74
N ARG A 926 50.08 40.95 -15.47
CA ARG A 926 49.98 42.15 -14.63
C ARG A 926 51.29 42.95 -14.68
N PRO A 927 51.25 44.29 -14.63
CA PRO A 927 52.45 45.09 -14.47
C PRO A 927 53.09 44.83 -13.10
N VAL A 928 54.41 44.65 -13.08
CA VAL A 928 55.16 44.29 -11.87
C VAL A 928 56.41 45.18 -11.75
N ASP A 929 56.46 46.02 -10.73
CA ASP A 929 57.49 47.07 -10.58
C ASP A 929 58.63 46.70 -9.61
N ASP A 930 58.47 45.61 -8.86
CA ASP A 930 59.38 45.12 -7.82
C ASP A 930 60.27 43.97 -8.31
N ILE A 931 60.25 43.62 -9.61
CA ILE A 931 61.16 42.62 -10.20
C ILE A 931 62.28 43.34 -10.97
N VAL A 932 63.54 42.95 -10.74
CA VAL A 932 64.73 43.52 -11.38
C VAL A 932 65.59 42.44 -12.03
N GLU A 933 66.27 42.79 -13.13
CA GLU A 933 67.24 41.92 -13.80
C GLU A 933 68.49 41.83 -12.91
N VAL A 934 68.85 40.61 -12.50
CA VAL A 934 69.97 40.35 -11.58
C VAL A 934 71.18 39.72 -12.28
N GLY A 935 71.06 39.39 -13.57
CA GLY A 935 72.17 38.99 -14.44
C GLY A 935 71.81 37.91 -15.45
N GLU A 936 72.81 37.47 -16.19
CA GLU A 936 72.73 36.35 -17.13
C GLU A 936 73.54 35.16 -16.62
N ALA A 937 72.95 33.97 -16.64
CA ALA A 937 73.61 32.76 -16.19
C ALA A 937 73.62 31.65 -17.24
N GLU A 938 74.72 30.90 -17.27
CA GLU A 938 74.81 29.67 -18.05
C GLU A 938 74.13 28.53 -17.29
N VAL A 939 72.97 28.12 -17.79
CA VAL A 939 72.27 26.94 -17.28
C VAL A 939 72.88 25.70 -17.92
N ARG A 940 73.60 24.89 -17.14
CA ARG A 940 74.29 23.67 -17.59
C ARG A 940 73.38 22.79 -18.46
N GLY A 941 73.71 22.66 -19.76
CA GLY A 941 72.92 21.90 -20.73
C GLY A 941 72.15 22.74 -21.75
N ARG A 942 72.22 24.08 -21.69
CA ARG A 942 71.78 25.00 -22.75
C ARG A 942 72.97 25.76 -23.35
N LYS A 943 72.88 26.11 -24.64
CA LYS A 943 73.90 26.91 -25.36
C LYS A 943 73.72 28.42 -25.20
N ALA A 944 72.55 28.88 -24.76
CA ALA A 944 72.22 30.30 -24.59
C ALA A 944 72.12 30.64 -23.09
N LYS A 945 72.65 31.80 -22.70
CA LYS A 945 72.49 32.35 -21.35
C LYS A 945 71.03 32.69 -21.09
N VAL A 946 70.56 32.43 -19.88
CA VAL A 946 69.20 32.79 -19.45
C VAL A 946 69.29 34.06 -18.60
N LYS A 947 68.50 35.07 -18.95
CA LYS A 947 68.33 36.26 -18.11
C LYS A 947 67.55 35.90 -16.86
N LEU A 948 68.08 36.31 -15.72
CA LEU A 948 67.51 36.07 -14.41
C LEU A 948 66.90 37.35 -13.86
N TRP A 949 65.72 37.18 -13.31
CA TRP A 949 64.98 38.22 -12.64
C TRP A 949 64.75 37.82 -11.17
N SER A 950 64.77 38.76 -10.25
CA SER A 950 64.49 38.55 -8.82
C SER A 950 63.67 39.72 -8.29
N LEU A 951 63.08 39.56 -7.11
CA LEU A 951 62.52 40.69 -6.36
C LEU A 951 63.63 41.70 -6.04
N ARG A 952 63.29 42.99 -6.10
CA ARG A 952 64.13 44.12 -5.74
C ARG A 952 64.39 44.05 -4.23
N ASP A 953 65.65 43.84 -3.86
CA ASP A 953 66.05 43.92 -2.46
C ASP A 953 65.74 45.33 -1.92
N GLY A 954 65.05 45.41 -0.79
CA GLY A 954 64.66 46.67 -0.15
C GLY A 954 65.83 47.58 0.27
N ASP A 955 67.07 47.11 0.18
CA ASP A 955 68.29 47.78 0.66
C ASP A 955 69.42 47.93 -0.39
N ALA A 956 69.17 47.78 -1.70
CA ALA A 956 70.19 47.99 -2.74
C ALA A 956 69.95 49.30 -3.55
N PRO A 957 70.97 50.19 -3.72
CA PRO A 957 70.80 51.46 -4.42
C PRO A 957 70.65 51.30 -5.93
N ALA A 958 69.97 52.28 -6.54
CA ALA A 958 69.63 52.40 -7.97
C ALA A 958 70.81 52.14 -8.95
N PRO A 959 70.54 51.66 -10.17
CA PRO A 959 71.57 51.20 -11.10
C PRO A 959 72.49 52.32 -11.58
N LEU A 960 73.78 51.99 -11.71
CA LEU A 960 74.79 52.82 -12.36
C LEU A 960 74.43 53.01 -13.85
N THR A 961 74.09 54.24 -14.23
CA THR A 961 74.27 54.72 -15.60
C THR A 961 75.75 54.95 -15.88
N GLU A 962 76.20 54.55 -17.09
CA GLU A 962 77.27 55.13 -17.94
C GLU A 962 77.80 54.02 -18.89
N PRO A 963 78.29 54.31 -20.12
CA PRO A 963 79.29 55.36 -20.32
C PRO A 963 79.19 56.24 -21.56
N SER A 964 79.59 57.48 -21.34
CA SER A 964 80.04 58.41 -22.38
C SER A 964 81.26 57.88 -23.15
N GLN A 965 81.26 58.25 -24.43
CA GLN A 965 82.24 58.00 -25.47
C GLN A 965 83.68 58.39 -25.07
N ARG A 966 84.65 57.71 -25.68
CA ARG A 966 85.80 58.41 -26.28
C ARG A 966 86.32 57.69 -27.52
N VAL A 967 86.36 58.48 -28.58
CA VAL A 967 87.12 58.30 -29.82
C VAL A 967 88.55 58.79 -29.58
N GLU A 968 89.52 58.13 -30.20
CA GLU A 968 90.62 58.77 -30.95
C GLU A 968 91.15 57.70 -31.93
N ALA A 969 91.31 58.00 -33.22
CA ALA A 969 91.41 59.30 -33.89
C ALA A 969 90.21 59.66 -34.78
#